data_AF-A0A6H5KI97-F1
#
_entry.id   AF-A0A6H5KI97-F1
#
_cell.length_a   1.000
_cell.length_b   1.000
_cell.length_c   1.000
_cell.angle_alpha   90.00
_cell.angle_beta   90.00
_cell.angle_gamma   90.00
#
_symmetry.space_group_name_H-M   'P 1'
#
loop_
_entity.id
_entity.type
_entity.pdbx_description
1 polymer ?
#
loop_
_entity_poly.entity_id
_entity_poly.type
_entity_poly.pdbx_seq_one_letter_code
_entity_poly.pdbx_strand_id
1 'polypeptide(L)'
;MAQISAAVALRREALVQAAEDHKLAAEDETTFKTEHSRCVMELSLREGLGQRYGAPRRNAQERLRSVIMRDERCAETIHRLLNDLDGLLVPHHVSDTGHFLAGKLDEKAPGWGGSINRPQEEQDRRSDHTVTSSTPAEADDDDQTLTQLLRCKLLSIREALFRHASFLEFLPAPERVDRNRHVPGVDVDVGVGREDQPEKEEEEEERQGSEDEIDPEVTLMPQEGETFAGALDSLEARCRSETRLLYESEGKEELLDETGVPESLRAWLGESRERALGDGGHRSEAKRRLRGQVERFELLVAKRPVPRDVSAGPRAPAVMMLDLSSRLEQQAFVRRRKREAYFERSLSVWAAARAKHQRQLRPAFGSADRREELDELLAIEAARAAEVTEAIVSFSRELIKEEVAAMKTHAAKVACCFGAVAAILDSVVMVDDLGNLPGDDGLEPKRRGLRRLRKAERTFLKQQQQQEASIAASQPAGGRKKSAAAATAATADDGDDGGLPSRTEMRGKGRQWERRRWRTIGLSDLTRVMLAAGTTTEATGGMESATGKFRAVLAGLDAGDSTKKVAEADDEASIARESTVAGKGTGASSKTNGKKGKGGGKGKQAAAAAGADDVEEDDGVAAAKRRAADRETEVKTWAEGIREALEAETFVTTAHRAAVATRDEIILGLAENTKV
;
A
#
# COMPACT_ATOMS: atom_id res chain seq x y z
N MET A 1 -54.38 -49.47 92.59
CA MET A 1 -55.17 -49.32 91.34
C MET A 1 -55.69 -47.89 91.15
N ALA A 2 -56.41 -47.29 92.10
CA ALA A 2 -56.94 -45.92 91.94
C ALA A 2 -55.87 -44.83 91.70
N GLN A 3 -54.77 -44.85 92.45
CA GLN A 3 -53.65 -43.89 92.27
C GLN A 3 -52.96 -44.03 90.90
N ILE A 4 -52.83 -45.26 90.38
CA ILE A 4 -52.25 -45.52 89.05
C ILE A 4 -53.20 -45.00 87.96
N SER A 5 -54.52 -45.22 88.11
CA SER A 5 -55.52 -44.69 87.17
C SER A 5 -55.54 -43.16 87.13
N ALA A 6 -55.42 -42.49 88.29
CA ALA A 6 -55.34 -41.02 88.35
C ALA A 6 -54.05 -40.49 87.70
N ALA A 7 -52.90 -41.13 87.95
CA ALA A 7 -51.64 -40.75 87.32
C ALA A 7 -51.64 -40.95 85.79
N VAL A 8 -52.31 -42.00 85.29
CA VAL A 8 -52.48 -42.24 83.84
C VAL A 8 -53.41 -41.19 83.20
N ALA A 9 -54.48 -40.79 83.89
CA ALA A 9 -55.38 -39.73 83.41
C ALA A 9 -54.64 -38.38 83.30
N LEU A 10 -53.90 -37.99 84.34
CA LEU A 10 -53.11 -36.76 84.37
C LEU A 10 -52.01 -36.75 83.29
N ARG A 11 -51.36 -37.91 83.07
CA ARG A 11 -50.39 -38.05 81.98
C ARG A 11 -51.04 -37.99 80.60
N ARG A 12 -52.25 -38.50 80.41
CA ARG A 12 -52.99 -38.37 79.14
C ARG A 12 -53.33 -36.91 78.86
N GLU A 13 -53.81 -36.17 79.86
CA GLU A 13 -54.10 -34.74 79.73
C GLU A 13 -52.84 -33.93 79.40
N ALA A 14 -51.72 -34.20 80.09
CA ALA A 14 -50.43 -33.57 79.76
C ALA A 14 -49.92 -33.91 78.35
N LEU A 15 -50.15 -35.14 77.85
CA LEU A 15 -49.79 -35.52 76.48
C LEU A 15 -50.71 -34.85 75.43
N VAL A 16 -52.00 -34.68 75.73
CA VAL A 16 -52.92 -33.94 74.86
C VAL A 16 -52.53 -32.47 74.80
N GLN A 17 -52.25 -31.84 75.96
CA GLN A 17 -51.79 -30.45 76.01
C GLN A 17 -50.47 -30.27 75.24
N ALA A 18 -49.49 -31.14 75.46
CA ALA A 18 -48.24 -31.08 74.71
C ALA A 18 -48.45 -31.25 73.20
N ALA A 19 -49.41 -32.08 72.77
CA ALA A 19 -49.74 -32.25 71.35
C ALA A 19 -50.43 -31.01 70.76
N GLU A 20 -51.30 -30.33 71.53
CA GLU A 20 -51.90 -29.05 71.13
C GLU A 20 -50.86 -27.93 71.04
N ASP A 21 -49.95 -27.85 72.01
CA ASP A 21 -48.85 -26.88 72.02
C ASP A 21 -47.91 -27.11 70.82
N HIS A 22 -47.60 -28.38 70.48
CA HIS A 22 -46.84 -28.71 69.28
C HIS A 22 -47.57 -28.36 67.99
N LYS A 23 -48.89 -28.51 67.94
CA LYS A 23 -49.70 -28.12 66.78
C LYS A 23 -49.72 -26.62 66.59
N LEU A 24 -49.90 -25.85 67.66
CA LEU A 24 -49.82 -24.38 67.65
C LEU A 24 -48.43 -23.90 67.20
N ALA A 25 -47.36 -24.50 67.74
CA ALA A 25 -46.00 -24.17 67.32
C ALA A 25 -45.73 -24.46 65.83
N ALA A 26 -46.32 -25.54 65.28
CA ALA A 26 -46.22 -25.85 63.86
C ALA A 26 -47.02 -24.85 63.00
N GLU A 27 -48.20 -24.42 63.44
CA GLU A 27 -48.99 -23.37 62.78
C GLU A 27 -48.24 -22.03 62.78
N ASP A 28 -47.64 -21.65 63.90
CA ASP A 28 -46.78 -20.46 64.01
C ASP A 28 -45.56 -20.54 63.09
N GLU A 29 -44.92 -21.71 62.98
CA GLU A 29 -43.80 -21.92 62.07
C GLU A 29 -44.21 -21.77 60.60
N THR A 30 -45.38 -22.29 60.20
CA THR A 30 -45.90 -22.12 58.84
C THR A 30 -46.25 -20.67 58.53
N THR A 31 -46.84 -19.97 59.50
CA THR A 31 -47.20 -18.54 59.38
C THR A 31 -45.93 -17.69 59.29
N PHE A 32 -44.92 -17.97 60.10
CA PHE A 32 -43.62 -17.31 60.01
C PHE A 32 -42.94 -17.57 58.66
N LYS A 33 -42.92 -18.82 58.18
CA LYS A 33 -42.31 -19.14 56.87
C LYS A 33 -43.01 -18.44 55.71
N THR A 34 -44.33 -18.32 55.77
CA THR A 34 -45.12 -17.63 54.73
C THR A 34 -44.88 -16.12 54.78
N GLU A 35 -44.93 -15.48 55.96
CA GLU A 35 -44.63 -14.05 56.11
C GLU A 35 -43.17 -13.71 55.79
N HIS A 36 -42.22 -14.55 56.22
CA HIS A 36 -40.81 -14.39 55.86
C HIS A 36 -40.62 -14.50 54.34
N SER A 37 -41.22 -15.49 53.69
CA SER A 37 -41.12 -15.66 52.23
C SER A 37 -41.77 -14.48 51.48
N ARG A 38 -42.89 -13.97 52.02
CA ARG A 38 -43.54 -12.76 51.51
C ARG A 38 -42.63 -11.53 51.64
N CYS A 39 -42.06 -11.28 52.82
CA CYS A 39 -41.15 -10.16 53.05
C CYS A 39 -39.91 -10.24 52.15
N VAL A 40 -39.30 -11.43 52.02
CA VAL A 40 -38.16 -11.65 51.12
C VAL A 40 -38.54 -11.40 49.67
N MET A 41 -39.74 -11.84 49.25
CA MET A 41 -40.25 -11.59 47.91
C MET A 41 -40.50 -10.10 47.66
N GLU A 42 -41.15 -9.40 48.59
CA GLU A 42 -41.42 -7.96 48.51
C GLU A 42 -40.12 -7.15 48.48
N LEU A 43 -39.12 -7.52 49.28
CA LEU A 43 -37.81 -6.87 49.28
C LEU A 43 -37.03 -7.16 47.99
N SER A 44 -37.09 -8.40 47.50
CA SER A 44 -36.48 -8.79 46.21
C SER A 44 -37.11 -8.06 45.02
N LEU A 45 -38.43 -7.85 45.05
CA LEU A 45 -39.14 -7.04 44.06
C LEU A 45 -38.70 -5.58 44.12
N ARG A 46 -38.77 -4.98 45.32
CA ARG A 46 -38.47 -3.57 45.53
C ARG A 46 -37.02 -3.22 45.14
N GLU A 47 -36.07 -4.08 45.48
CA GLU A 47 -34.66 -3.87 45.18
C GLU A 47 -34.22 -4.45 43.83
N GLY A 48 -35.11 -5.17 43.12
CA GLY A 48 -34.74 -5.90 41.90
C GLY A 48 -33.61 -6.91 42.15
N LEU A 49 -33.65 -7.58 43.31
CA LEU A 49 -32.66 -8.55 43.75
C LEU A 49 -33.21 -9.98 43.69
N GLY A 50 -32.32 -10.95 43.93
CA GLY A 50 -32.67 -12.38 43.94
C GLY A 50 -32.59 -13.05 42.57
N GLN A 51 -32.88 -14.35 42.55
CA GLN A 51 -32.74 -15.16 41.34
C GLN A 51 -33.78 -14.83 40.27
N ARG A 52 -35.01 -14.51 40.65
CA ARG A 52 -36.10 -14.24 39.69
C ARG A 52 -36.15 -12.76 39.29
N TYR A 53 -36.38 -11.87 40.26
CA TYR A 53 -36.60 -10.44 40.01
C TYR A 53 -35.32 -9.66 39.67
N GLY A 54 -34.15 -10.19 40.05
CA GLY A 54 -32.86 -9.66 39.61
C GLY A 54 -32.35 -10.20 38.28
N ALA A 55 -33.07 -11.11 37.61
CA ALA A 55 -32.63 -11.68 36.34
C ALA A 55 -32.43 -10.64 35.23
N PRO A 56 -33.36 -9.68 34.98
CA PRO A 56 -33.17 -8.64 33.95
C PRO A 56 -31.93 -7.78 34.22
N ARG A 57 -31.64 -7.46 35.49
CA ARG A 57 -30.43 -6.72 35.89
C ARG A 57 -29.16 -7.51 35.59
N ARG A 58 -29.11 -8.80 35.95
CA ARG A 58 -27.96 -9.66 35.65
C ARG A 58 -27.74 -9.82 34.15
N ASN A 59 -28.81 -9.99 33.38
CA ASN A 59 -28.75 -10.05 31.91
C ASN A 59 -28.20 -8.75 31.32
N ALA A 60 -28.66 -7.60 31.82
CA ALA A 60 -28.15 -6.29 31.41
C ALA A 60 -26.68 -6.09 31.81
N GLN A 61 -26.29 -6.50 33.01
CA GLN A 61 -24.89 -6.49 33.45
C GLN A 61 -23.99 -7.32 32.54
N GLU A 62 -24.42 -8.52 32.17
CA GLU A 62 -23.64 -9.40 31.30
C GLU A 62 -23.55 -8.85 29.88
N ARG A 63 -24.65 -8.27 29.35
CA ARG A 63 -24.60 -7.56 28.06
C ARG A 63 -23.66 -6.37 28.09
N LEU A 64 -23.67 -5.59 29.18
CA LEU A 64 -22.78 -4.45 29.35
C LEU A 64 -21.32 -4.90 29.34
N ARG A 65 -20.99 -5.99 30.05
CA ARG A 65 -19.68 -6.63 30.00
C ARG A 65 -19.33 -7.06 28.58
N SER A 66 -20.24 -7.71 27.87
CA SER A 66 -20.00 -8.13 26.48
C SER A 66 -19.71 -6.96 25.53
N VAL A 67 -20.41 -5.82 25.70
CA VAL A 67 -20.16 -4.60 24.91
C VAL A 67 -18.79 -4.00 25.23
N ILE A 68 -18.39 -3.96 26.50
CA ILE A 68 -17.06 -3.51 26.95
C ILE A 68 -15.97 -4.45 26.42
N MET A 69 -16.13 -5.76 26.59
CA MET A 69 -15.20 -6.76 26.08
C MET A 69 -15.07 -6.68 24.54
N ARG A 70 -16.14 -6.33 23.83
CA ARG A 70 -16.10 -6.13 22.38
C ARG A 70 -15.18 -4.95 22.02
N ASP A 71 -15.29 -3.82 22.72
CA ASP A 71 -14.38 -2.68 22.55
C ASP A 71 -12.91 -3.07 22.82
N GLU A 72 -12.66 -3.76 23.94
CA GLU A 72 -11.32 -4.18 24.34
C GLU A 72 -10.68 -5.09 23.28
N ARG A 73 -11.44 -6.03 22.73
CA ARG A 73 -10.98 -6.91 21.63
C ARG A 73 -10.71 -6.14 20.34
N CYS A 74 -11.49 -5.10 20.02
CA CYS A 74 -11.19 -4.22 18.89
C CYS A 74 -9.83 -3.56 19.07
N ALA A 75 -9.60 -3.01 20.26
CA ALA A 75 -8.34 -2.38 20.59
C ALA A 75 -7.17 -3.38 20.56
N GLU A 76 -7.35 -4.60 21.06
CA GLU A 76 -6.34 -5.67 20.99
C GLU A 76 -6.02 -6.08 19.56
N THR A 77 -7.04 -6.24 18.70
CA THR A 77 -6.86 -6.56 17.28
C THR A 77 -6.05 -5.46 16.57
N ILE A 78 -6.38 -4.18 16.80
CA ILE A 78 -5.59 -3.07 16.26
C ILE A 78 -4.15 -3.13 16.78
N HIS A 79 -3.96 -3.37 18.08
CA HIS A 79 -2.62 -3.46 18.66
C HIS A 79 -1.79 -4.60 18.07
N ARG A 80 -2.38 -5.78 17.89
CA ARG A 80 -1.77 -6.94 17.23
C ARG A 80 -1.39 -6.61 15.79
N LEU A 81 -2.31 -6.05 14.99
CA LEU A 81 -2.02 -5.65 13.61
C LEU A 81 -0.90 -4.62 13.52
N LEU A 82 -0.82 -3.68 14.48
CA LEU A 82 0.28 -2.71 14.55
C LEU A 82 1.61 -3.37 14.94
N ASN A 83 1.60 -4.36 15.84
CA ASN A 83 2.80 -5.14 16.18
C ASN A 83 3.27 -6.00 15.01
N ASP A 84 2.35 -6.65 14.28
CA ASP A 84 2.67 -7.40 13.08
C ASP A 84 3.29 -6.49 12.01
N LEU A 85 2.71 -5.31 11.80
CA LEU A 85 3.25 -4.32 10.88
C LEU A 85 4.65 -3.91 11.31
N ASP A 86 4.85 -3.56 12.59
CA ASP A 86 6.15 -3.19 13.15
C ASP A 86 7.19 -4.32 12.98
N GLY A 87 6.79 -5.57 13.24
CA GLY A 87 7.62 -6.76 13.04
C GLY A 87 8.07 -6.95 11.60
N LEU A 88 7.20 -6.68 10.63
CA LEU A 88 7.55 -6.70 9.19
C LEU A 88 8.49 -5.55 8.78
N LEU A 89 8.53 -4.45 9.55
CA LEU A 89 9.41 -3.29 9.29
C LEU A 89 10.77 -3.40 9.96
N VAL A 90 10.86 -4.14 11.07
CA VAL A 90 12.15 -4.47 11.65
C VAL A 90 12.91 -5.22 10.56
N PRO A 91 14.08 -4.71 10.12
CA PRO A 91 14.87 -5.40 9.13
C PRO A 91 15.25 -6.76 9.73
N HIS A 92 14.50 -7.80 9.35
CA HIS A 92 14.95 -9.16 9.49
C HIS A 92 16.31 -9.16 8.82
N HIS A 93 17.37 -9.29 9.62
CA HIS A 93 18.73 -9.23 9.14
C HIS A 93 18.80 -10.04 7.84
N VAL A 94 19.03 -9.33 6.74
CA VAL A 94 19.09 -9.82 5.35
C VAL A 94 20.18 -10.90 5.18
N SER A 95 20.84 -11.29 6.27
CA SER A 95 21.85 -12.35 6.35
C SER A 95 21.36 -13.71 5.82
N ASP A 96 20.04 -14.01 5.80
CA ASP A 96 19.54 -15.27 5.23
C ASP A 96 18.93 -15.14 3.83
N THR A 97 18.46 -13.97 3.41
CA THR A 97 18.05 -13.74 2.01
C THR A 97 19.22 -13.84 1.05
N GLY A 98 20.46 -13.59 1.50
CA GLY A 98 21.66 -13.93 0.71
C GLY A 98 21.74 -15.42 0.33
N HIS A 99 21.16 -16.32 1.13
CA HIS A 99 21.14 -17.76 0.86
C HIS A 99 20.02 -18.16 -0.12
N PHE A 100 18.90 -17.44 -0.14
CA PHE A 100 17.85 -17.62 -1.17
C PHE A 100 18.30 -17.07 -2.53
N LEU A 101 19.03 -15.96 -2.53
CA LEU A 101 19.57 -15.32 -3.74
C LEU A 101 20.75 -16.08 -4.36
N ALA A 102 21.51 -16.83 -3.56
CA ALA A 102 22.53 -17.77 -4.04
C ALA A 102 21.97 -19.18 -4.37
N GLY A 103 20.64 -19.35 -4.28
CA GLY A 103 19.95 -20.59 -4.59
C GLY A 103 20.17 -21.03 -6.03
N LYS A 104 21.15 -21.93 -6.23
CA LYS A 104 21.23 -22.89 -7.35
C LYS A 104 21.04 -22.27 -8.75
N LEU A 105 21.90 -21.32 -9.11
CA LEU A 105 22.54 -21.46 -10.42
C LEU A 105 23.46 -22.68 -10.30
N ASP A 106 22.83 -23.86 -10.38
CA ASP A 106 23.44 -25.17 -10.27
C ASP A 106 24.67 -25.17 -11.20
N GLU A 107 25.84 -25.43 -10.63
CA GLU A 107 27.10 -25.74 -11.35
C GLU A 107 26.97 -26.97 -12.26
N LYS A 108 25.76 -27.50 -12.45
CA LYS A 108 25.36 -28.26 -13.63
C LYS A 108 25.16 -27.33 -14.82
N ALA A 109 26.17 -26.54 -15.15
CA ALA A 109 26.49 -26.41 -16.57
C ALA A 109 26.69 -27.85 -17.04
N PRO A 110 25.88 -28.36 -17.98
CA PRO A 110 26.04 -29.74 -18.41
C PRO A 110 27.51 -29.91 -18.85
N GLY A 111 28.15 -30.99 -18.40
CA GLY A 111 29.55 -31.27 -18.74
C GLY A 111 29.68 -31.50 -20.24
N TRP A 112 29.78 -30.43 -21.02
CA TRP A 112 30.04 -30.46 -22.46
C TRP A 112 31.54 -30.27 -22.70
N GLY A 113 32.31 -31.20 -22.13
CA GLY A 113 33.63 -31.59 -22.66
C GLY A 113 33.50 -32.58 -23.82
N GLY A 114 32.36 -32.59 -24.53
CA GLY A 114 32.06 -33.49 -25.63
C GLY A 114 32.60 -32.97 -26.96
N SER A 115 33.83 -33.37 -27.29
CA SER A 115 34.45 -33.50 -28.62
C SER A 115 33.71 -32.86 -29.82
N ILE A 116 34.29 -31.78 -30.36
CA ILE A 116 33.83 -31.02 -31.55
C ILE A 116 34.00 -31.78 -32.89
N ASN A 117 34.33 -33.09 -32.88
CA ASN A 117 34.44 -33.90 -34.10
C ASN A 117 33.48 -35.09 -34.07
N ARG A 118 32.17 -34.86 -34.18
CA ARG A 118 31.19 -35.93 -34.49
C ARG A 118 30.65 -35.74 -35.92
N PRO A 119 30.83 -36.70 -36.84
CA PRO A 119 30.38 -36.58 -38.23
C PRO A 119 28.86 -36.49 -38.35
N GLN A 120 28.41 -35.78 -39.39
CA GLN A 120 27.04 -35.33 -39.66
C GLN A 120 26.02 -36.42 -40.05
N GLU A 121 26.40 -37.70 -40.04
CA GLU A 121 25.56 -38.80 -40.57
C GLU A 121 24.63 -39.48 -39.54
N GLU A 122 24.65 -39.08 -38.27
CA GLU A 122 23.84 -39.75 -37.22
C GLU A 122 22.59 -38.95 -36.79
N GLN A 123 22.23 -37.91 -37.56
CA GLN A 123 21.14 -36.98 -37.22
C GLN A 123 19.78 -37.33 -37.87
N ASP A 124 19.74 -38.28 -38.80
CA ASP A 124 18.52 -38.63 -39.57
C ASP A 124 17.72 -39.84 -39.03
N ARG A 125 18.02 -40.36 -37.82
CA ARG A 125 17.29 -41.52 -37.25
C ARG A 125 16.52 -41.28 -35.95
N ARG A 126 16.29 -40.02 -35.55
CA ARG A 126 15.46 -39.67 -34.39
C ARG A 126 14.40 -38.62 -34.73
N SER A 127 13.53 -38.95 -35.66
CA SER A 127 12.22 -38.32 -35.84
C SER A 127 11.16 -39.31 -35.36
N ASP A 128 10.60 -39.10 -34.16
CA ASP A 128 9.22 -39.47 -33.75
C ASP A 128 8.99 -39.40 -32.22
N HIS A 129 9.52 -38.36 -31.56
CA HIS A 129 8.96 -37.92 -30.29
C HIS A 129 8.67 -36.43 -30.40
N THR A 130 7.40 -36.12 -30.66
CA THR A 130 6.79 -34.81 -30.41
C THR A 130 6.91 -34.49 -28.93
N VAL A 131 8.07 -33.99 -28.53
CA VAL A 131 8.27 -33.28 -27.27
C VAL A 131 7.54 -31.96 -27.46
N THR A 132 6.28 -31.92 -27.04
CA THR A 132 5.59 -30.66 -26.79
C THR A 132 6.44 -29.90 -25.77
N SER A 133 7.07 -28.81 -26.24
CA SER A 133 7.77 -27.87 -25.38
C SER A 133 6.74 -27.19 -24.49
N SER A 134 6.38 -27.84 -23.39
CA SER A 134 5.80 -27.13 -22.27
C SER A 134 6.88 -26.16 -21.79
N THR A 135 6.69 -24.89 -22.14
CA THR A 135 7.26 -23.79 -21.37
C THR A 135 7.07 -24.14 -19.90
N PRO A 136 8.13 -24.14 -19.07
CA PRO A 136 7.96 -24.39 -17.65
C PRO A 136 6.93 -23.37 -17.19
N ALA A 137 5.74 -23.86 -16.82
CA ALA A 137 4.75 -23.06 -16.13
C ALA A 137 5.53 -22.51 -14.94
N GLU A 138 5.73 -21.18 -14.96
CA GLU A 138 6.31 -20.46 -13.84
C GLU A 138 5.50 -20.96 -12.63
N ALA A 139 6.14 -21.73 -11.76
CA ALA A 139 5.53 -22.11 -10.51
C ALA A 139 5.32 -20.78 -9.80
N ASP A 140 4.09 -20.26 -9.92
CA ASP A 140 3.54 -19.14 -9.16
C ASP A 140 3.42 -19.59 -7.69
N ASP A 141 4.53 -20.09 -7.13
CA ASP A 141 4.66 -20.56 -5.77
C ASP A 141 4.30 -19.40 -4.85
N ASP A 142 3.47 -19.72 -3.86
CA ASP A 142 2.67 -18.86 -2.99
C ASP A 142 3.45 -17.89 -2.07
N ASP A 143 4.62 -17.44 -2.50
CA ASP A 143 5.46 -16.48 -1.80
C ASP A 143 4.81 -15.09 -1.88
N GLN A 144 3.87 -14.85 -0.95
CA GLN A 144 3.36 -13.53 -0.67
C GLN A 144 4.54 -12.59 -0.41
N THR A 145 4.80 -11.74 -1.39
CA THR A 145 5.92 -10.80 -1.34
C THR A 145 5.77 -9.87 -0.13
N LEU A 146 6.87 -9.39 0.45
CA LEU A 146 6.82 -8.46 1.59
C LEU A 146 5.94 -7.24 1.27
N THR A 147 6.01 -6.73 0.03
CA THR A 147 5.11 -5.68 -0.47
C THR A 147 3.62 -6.07 -0.34
N GLN A 148 3.25 -7.31 -0.67
CA GLN A 148 1.88 -7.80 -0.56
C GLN A 148 1.46 -7.98 0.90
N LEU A 149 2.33 -8.57 1.73
CA LEU A 149 2.08 -8.72 3.17
C LEU A 149 1.83 -7.37 3.86
N LEU A 150 2.73 -6.39 3.64
CA LEU A 150 2.59 -5.04 4.18
C LEU A 150 1.29 -4.38 3.70
N ARG A 151 0.96 -4.51 2.41
CA ARG A 151 -0.29 -3.98 1.85
C ARG A 151 -1.52 -4.60 2.49
N CYS A 152 -1.57 -5.93 2.64
CA CYS A 152 -2.68 -6.62 3.31
C CYS A 152 -2.83 -6.14 4.75
N LYS A 153 -1.72 -6.05 5.51
CA LYS A 153 -1.75 -5.54 6.89
C LYS A 153 -2.23 -4.09 6.97
N LEU A 154 -1.80 -3.22 6.05
CA LEU A 154 -2.29 -1.83 5.99
C LEU A 154 -3.80 -1.76 5.70
N LEU A 155 -4.33 -2.64 4.85
CA LEU A 155 -5.78 -2.74 4.58
C LEU A 155 -6.56 -3.25 5.81
N SER A 156 -6.05 -4.25 6.51
CA SER A 156 -6.66 -4.74 7.75
C SER A 156 -6.67 -3.66 8.84
N ILE A 157 -5.57 -2.91 8.98
CA ILE A 157 -5.49 -1.78 9.91
C ILE A 157 -6.49 -0.69 9.52
N ARG A 158 -6.59 -0.37 8.21
CA ARG A 158 -7.57 0.60 7.70
C ARG A 158 -8.98 0.27 8.15
N GLU A 159 -9.40 -0.98 7.95
CA GLU A 159 -10.73 -1.44 8.30
C GLU A 159 -10.96 -1.45 9.82
N ALA A 160 -10.02 -1.99 10.58
CA ALA A 160 -10.13 -2.09 12.04
C ALA A 160 -10.21 -0.71 12.71
N LEU A 161 -9.36 0.24 12.31
CA LEU A 161 -9.39 1.61 12.81
C LEU A 161 -10.72 2.30 12.49
N PHE A 162 -11.22 2.15 11.27
CA PHE A 162 -12.49 2.76 10.87
C PHE A 162 -13.68 2.20 11.67
N ARG A 163 -13.78 0.87 11.79
CA ARG A 163 -14.86 0.23 12.55
C ARG A 163 -14.83 0.63 14.03
N HIS A 164 -13.65 0.60 14.65
CA HIS A 164 -13.51 0.95 16.06
C HIS A 164 -13.81 2.43 16.32
N ALA A 165 -13.32 3.32 15.45
CA ALA A 165 -13.59 4.76 15.55
C ALA A 165 -15.08 5.09 15.32
N SER A 166 -15.76 4.37 14.41
CA SER A 166 -17.19 4.49 14.15
C SER A 166 -18.02 3.98 15.32
N PHE A 167 -17.68 2.80 15.86
CA PHE A 167 -18.33 2.21 17.02
C PHE A 167 -18.28 3.14 18.24
N LEU A 168 -17.12 3.77 18.49
CA LEU A 168 -16.96 4.75 19.57
C LEU A 168 -17.61 6.12 19.27
N GLU A 169 -18.20 6.31 18.09
CA GLU A 169 -18.64 7.59 17.52
C GLU A 169 -17.57 8.68 17.74
N PHE A 170 -16.32 8.32 17.43
CA PHE A 170 -15.17 9.19 17.55
C PHE A 170 -14.80 9.88 16.24
N LEU A 171 -15.45 9.48 15.14
CA LEU A 171 -15.41 10.17 13.85
C LEU A 171 -16.57 11.18 13.78
N PRO A 172 -16.32 12.50 13.86
CA PRO A 172 -17.37 13.50 13.75
C PRO A 172 -17.95 13.62 12.33
N ALA A 173 -17.25 13.09 11.33
CA ALA A 173 -17.60 13.16 9.91
C ALA A 173 -17.11 11.87 9.21
N PRO A 174 -17.73 10.71 9.48
CA PRO A 174 -17.30 9.41 8.94
C PRO A 174 -17.26 9.40 7.40
N GLU A 175 -18.13 10.18 6.75
CA GLU A 175 -18.18 10.34 5.29
C GLU A 175 -16.93 10.97 4.66
N ARG A 176 -16.04 11.57 5.48
CA ARG A 176 -14.75 12.08 5.01
C ARG A 176 -13.72 10.98 4.78
N VAL A 177 -13.88 9.85 5.44
CA VAL A 177 -12.98 8.71 5.33
C VAL A 177 -13.61 7.73 4.34
N ASP A 178 -13.10 7.73 3.11
CA ASP A 178 -13.61 6.86 2.04
C ASP A 178 -13.11 5.42 2.24
N ARG A 179 -13.74 4.69 3.16
CA ARG A 179 -13.37 3.30 3.50
C ARG A 179 -13.39 2.37 2.29
N ASN A 180 -14.37 2.58 1.40
CA ASN A 180 -14.59 1.76 0.22
C ASN A 180 -13.79 2.24 -0.99
N ARG A 181 -12.83 3.15 -0.79
CA ARG A 181 -11.91 3.57 -1.83
C ARG A 181 -11.20 2.35 -2.39
N HIS A 182 -11.40 2.14 -3.69
CA HIS A 182 -10.70 1.11 -4.46
C HIS A 182 -9.20 1.34 -4.39
N VAL A 183 -8.46 0.27 -4.11
CA VAL A 183 -7.00 0.26 -4.00
C VAL A 183 -6.45 -0.52 -5.19
N PRO A 184 -5.74 0.14 -6.12
CA PRO A 184 -5.20 -0.52 -7.30
C PRO A 184 -4.35 -1.75 -6.96
N GLY A 185 -4.53 -2.83 -7.73
CA GLY A 185 -3.72 -4.04 -7.62
C GLY A 185 -4.04 -4.91 -6.40
N VAL A 186 -5.14 -4.64 -5.70
CA VAL A 186 -5.72 -5.52 -4.66
C VAL A 186 -6.76 -6.47 -5.27
N ASP A 187 -7.02 -6.37 -6.58
CA ASP A 187 -7.96 -7.23 -7.33
C ASP A 187 -7.49 -8.69 -7.49
N VAL A 188 -6.52 -9.14 -6.67
CA VAL A 188 -5.93 -10.47 -6.73
C VAL A 188 -6.22 -11.17 -5.40
N ASP A 189 -7.25 -12.02 -5.42
CA ASP A 189 -7.43 -13.18 -4.55
C ASP A 189 -7.02 -13.02 -3.07
N VAL A 190 -7.51 -11.99 -2.38
CA VAL A 190 -7.76 -12.21 -0.94
C VAL A 190 -8.94 -13.16 -0.93
N GLY A 191 -8.69 -14.45 -0.73
CA GLY A 191 -9.66 -15.55 -0.76
C GLY A 191 -10.81 -15.45 0.26
N VAL A 192 -11.52 -14.32 0.26
CA VAL A 192 -12.89 -14.21 0.69
C VAL A 192 -13.69 -14.73 -0.49
N GLY A 193 -13.75 -16.06 -0.61
CA GLY A 193 -14.41 -16.75 -1.71
C GLY A 193 -15.86 -16.29 -1.85
N ARG A 194 -16.09 -15.38 -2.79
CA ARG A 194 -17.44 -15.01 -3.16
C ARG A 194 -17.51 -14.64 -4.64
N GLU A 195 -18.19 -15.56 -5.34
CA GLU A 195 -18.96 -15.33 -6.57
C GLU A 195 -18.12 -15.16 -7.85
N ASP A 196 -17.94 -16.27 -8.58
CA ASP A 196 -18.42 -16.46 -9.96
C ASP A 196 -17.80 -17.75 -10.57
N GLN A 197 -18.03 -18.91 -9.94
CA GLN A 197 -18.00 -20.16 -10.67
C GLN A 197 -19.41 -20.40 -11.24
N PRO A 198 -19.58 -20.42 -12.57
CA PRO A 198 -20.87 -20.69 -13.18
C PRO A 198 -21.24 -22.16 -12.94
N GLU A 199 -22.36 -22.35 -12.24
CA GLU A 199 -23.29 -23.47 -12.39
C GLU A 199 -22.69 -24.89 -12.20
N LYS A 200 -22.47 -25.26 -10.93
CA LYS A 200 -22.69 -26.64 -10.46
C LYS A 200 -23.79 -26.62 -9.39
N GLU A 201 -25.02 -26.38 -9.82
CA GLU A 201 -26.20 -26.23 -8.96
C GLU A 201 -26.75 -27.56 -8.39
N GLU A 202 -26.10 -28.72 -8.55
CA GLU A 202 -26.73 -30.02 -8.21
C GLU A 202 -26.11 -30.82 -7.04
N GLU A 203 -25.10 -30.31 -6.30
CA GLU A 203 -24.52 -31.06 -5.16
C GLU A 203 -24.39 -30.26 -3.83
N GLU A 204 -24.98 -29.07 -3.71
CA GLU A 204 -24.81 -28.21 -2.51
C GLU A 204 -25.88 -28.37 -1.40
N GLU A 205 -26.92 -29.18 -1.56
CA GLU A 205 -27.93 -29.36 -0.50
C GLU A 205 -27.50 -30.27 0.68
N GLU A 206 -26.37 -31.00 0.59
CA GLU A 206 -25.90 -31.88 1.70
C GLU A 206 -24.72 -31.30 2.53
N ARG A 207 -24.24 -30.08 2.25
CA ARG A 207 -23.17 -29.42 3.02
C ARG A 207 -23.65 -28.36 4.02
N GLN A 208 -24.84 -28.54 4.58
CA GLN A 208 -25.37 -27.73 5.69
C GLN A 208 -24.80 -28.10 7.07
N GLY A 209 -23.57 -28.66 7.15
CA GLY A 209 -23.08 -29.40 8.32
C GLY A 209 -21.75 -28.98 8.95
N SER A 210 -21.16 -27.84 8.59
CA SER A 210 -19.94 -27.36 9.27
C SER A 210 -19.93 -25.84 9.43
N GLU A 211 -20.82 -25.34 10.29
CA GLU A 211 -20.75 -23.97 10.83
C GLU A 211 -19.59 -23.78 11.85
N ASP A 212 -18.77 -24.81 12.08
CA ASP A 212 -17.84 -24.91 13.22
C ASP A 212 -16.41 -24.35 12.99
N GLU A 213 -16.11 -23.70 11.86
CA GLU A 213 -14.74 -23.16 11.64
C GLU A 213 -14.72 -21.74 11.06
N ILE A 214 -15.73 -20.93 11.36
CA ILE A 214 -15.54 -19.48 11.28
C ILE A 214 -14.65 -19.11 12.45
N ASP A 215 -13.41 -18.71 12.16
CA ASP A 215 -12.46 -18.20 13.16
C ASP A 215 -13.21 -17.25 14.12
N PRO A 216 -13.43 -17.66 15.39
CA PRO A 216 -14.29 -16.94 16.30
C PRO A 216 -13.79 -15.51 16.55
N GLU A 217 -12.58 -15.18 16.11
CA GLU A 217 -11.99 -13.85 16.17
C GLU A 217 -12.63 -12.83 15.19
N VAL A 218 -13.08 -13.25 14.00
CA VAL A 218 -13.61 -12.32 12.97
C VAL A 218 -15.05 -11.86 13.26
N THR A 219 -15.86 -12.70 13.91
CA THR A 219 -17.27 -12.42 14.28
C THR A 219 -17.40 -11.43 15.44
N LEU A 220 -16.28 -10.98 16.03
CA LEU A 220 -16.26 -10.16 17.23
C LEU A 220 -16.07 -8.66 16.98
N MET A 221 -15.85 -8.25 15.73
CA MET A 221 -15.84 -6.83 15.39
C MET A 221 -17.27 -6.26 15.43
N PRO A 222 -17.47 -5.00 15.88
CA PRO A 222 -18.74 -4.30 15.78
C PRO A 222 -19.29 -4.37 14.36
N GLN A 223 -20.60 -4.61 14.25
CA GLN A 223 -21.25 -4.61 12.96
C GLN A 223 -21.29 -3.19 12.39
N GLU A 224 -21.40 -3.08 11.07
CA GLU A 224 -21.49 -1.78 10.41
C GLU A 224 -22.72 -1.02 10.88
N GLY A 225 -22.52 0.23 11.30
CA GLY A 225 -23.59 1.08 11.84
C GLY A 225 -23.93 0.86 13.31
N GLU A 226 -23.38 -0.17 13.97
CA GLU A 226 -23.52 -0.32 15.42
C GLU A 226 -22.65 0.72 16.13
N THR A 227 -23.24 1.48 17.05
CA THR A 227 -22.49 2.41 17.93
C THR A 227 -22.51 1.91 19.36
N PHE A 228 -21.48 2.26 20.13
CA PHE A 228 -21.38 1.90 21.54
C PHE A 228 -22.57 2.45 22.34
N ALA A 229 -23.00 3.68 22.02
CA ALA A 229 -24.20 4.28 22.62
C ALA A 229 -25.47 3.52 22.19
N GLY A 230 -25.62 3.19 20.90
CA GLY A 230 -26.76 2.41 20.41
C GLY A 230 -26.84 1.00 20.99
N ALA A 231 -25.70 0.37 21.24
CA ALA A 231 -25.63 -0.93 21.92
C ALA A 231 -26.11 -0.82 23.38
N LEU A 232 -25.76 0.26 24.09
CA LEU A 232 -26.27 0.54 25.43
C LEU A 232 -27.76 0.87 25.45
N ASP A 233 -28.24 1.66 24.48
CA ASP A 233 -29.67 1.97 24.34
C ASP A 233 -30.48 0.68 24.10
N SER A 234 -29.98 -0.20 23.23
CA SER A 234 -30.60 -1.50 22.96
C SER A 234 -30.60 -2.41 24.20
N LEU A 235 -29.51 -2.40 24.98
CA LEU A 235 -29.39 -3.12 26.24
C LEU A 235 -30.40 -2.62 27.27
N GLU A 236 -30.50 -1.30 27.46
CA GLU A 236 -31.44 -0.67 28.39
C GLU A 236 -32.89 -0.96 27.98
N ALA A 237 -33.24 -0.76 26.70
CA ALA A 237 -34.57 -1.02 26.18
C ALA A 237 -34.99 -2.48 26.42
N ARG A 238 -34.08 -3.43 26.16
CA ARG A 238 -34.33 -4.85 26.39
C ARG A 238 -34.43 -5.19 27.88
N CYS A 239 -33.63 -4.55 28.75
CA CYS A 239 -33.75 -4.72 30.20
C CYS A 239 -35.11 -4.24 30.72
N ARG A 240 -35.58 -3.06 30.25
CA ARG A 240 -36.90 -2.53 30.60
C ARG A 240 -38.02 -3.44 30.11
N SER A 241 -37.93 -3.94 28.87
CA SER A 241 -38.91 -4.89 28.32
C SER A 241 -38.93 -6.22 29.08
N GLU A 242 -37.77 -6.81 29.38
CA GLU A 242 -37.66 -8.06 30.17
C GLU A 242 -38.24 -7.87 31.58
N THR A 243 -38.00 -6.71 32.20
CA THR A 243 -38.53 -6.38 33.52
C THR A 243 -40.05 -6.22 33.49
N ARG A 244 -40.56 -5.47 32.51
CA ARG A 244 -42.00 -5.27 32.34
C ARG A 244 -42.73 -6.61 32.15
N LEU A 245 -42.28 -7.44 31.21
CA LEU A 245 -42.86 -8.77 30.97
C LEU A 245 -42.83 -9.65 32.22
N LEU A 246 -41.74 -9.61 32.98
CA LEU A 246 -41.62 -10.39 34.22
C LEU A 246 -42.66 -9.93 35.26
N TYR A 247 -42.84 -8.63 35.46
CA TYR A 247 -43.77 -8.09 36.45
C TYR A 247 -45.24 -8.21 36.03
N GLU A 248 -45.54 -8.05 34.73
CA GLU A 248 -46.86 -8.32 34.14
C GLU A 248 -47.25 -9.79 34.36
N SER A 249 -46.33 -10.73 34.11
CA SER A 249 -46.58 -12.17 34.32
C SER A 249 -46.83 -12.56 35.79
N GLU A 250 -46.35 -11.76 36.73
CA GLU A 250 -46.55 -11.95 38.17
C GLU A 250 -47.78 -11.21 38.71
N GLY A 251 -48.46 -10.42 37.88
CA GLY A 251 -49.58 -9.55 38.30
C GLY A 251 -49.14 -8.42 39.24
N LYS A 252 -47.90 -7.94 39.10
CA LYS A 252 -47.30 -6.92 39.98
C LYS A 252 -46.94 -5.63 39.24
N GLU A 253 -47.74 -5.30 38.22
CA GLU A 253 -47.56 -4.08 37.43
C GLU A 253 -47.62 -2.81 38.27
N GLU A 254 -48.37 -2.82 39.37
CA GLU A 254 -48.51 -1.70 40.30
C GLU A 254 -47.19 -1.25 40.95
N LEU A 255 -46.18 -2.13 40.99
CA LEU A 255 -44.85 -1.82 41.52
C LEU A 255 -43.92 -1.19 40.48
N LEU A 256 -44.33 -1.18 39.20
CA LEU A 256 -43.59 -0.51 38.14
C LEU A 256 -43.98 0.97 38.10
N ASP A 257 -42.99 1.82 37.88
CA ASP A 257 -43.23 3.23 37.61
C ASP A 257 -43.64 3.47 36.14
N GLU A 258 -43.84 4.73 35.76
CA GLU A 258 -44.17 5.13 34.38
C GLU A 258 -43.14 4.66 33.34
N THR A 259 -41.90 4.37 33.76
CA THR A 259 -40.85 3.86 32.88
C THR A 259 -40.85 2.34 32.73
N GLY A 260 -41.73 1.64 33.45
CA GLY A 260 -41.90 0.19 33.37
C GLY A 260 -40.80 -0.60 34.10
N VAL A 261 -40.06 0.03 35.01
CA VAL A 261 -39.02 -0.62 35.82
C VAL A 261 -39.10 -0.18 37.29
N PRO A 262 -38.54 -0.93 38.25
CA PRO A 262 -38.39 -0.44 39.62
C PRO A 262 -37.37 0.71 39.73
N GLU A 263 -37.56 1.61 40.70
CA GLU A 263 -36.68 2.76 40.97
C GLU A 263 -35.21 2.35 41.17
N SER A 264 -34.98 1.26 41.90
CA SER A 264 -33.65 0.70 42.15
C SER A 264 -32.93 0.27 40.85
N LEU A 265 -33.66 -0.37 39.93
CA LEU A 265 -33.12 -0.77 38.63
C LEU A 265 -32.88 0.45 37.74
N ARG A 266 -33.79 1.43 37.75
CA ARG A 266 -33.62 2.69 37.01
C ARG A 266 -32.36 3.44 37.46
N ALA A 267 -32.16 3.57 38.78
CA ALA A 267 -30.96 4.20 39.33
C ALA A 267 -29.68 3.46 38.88
N TRP A 268 -29.70 2.12 38.91
CA TRP A 268 -28.58 1.32 38.43
C TRP A 268 -28.31 1.47 36.92
N LEU A 269 -29.35 1.53 36.09
CA LEU A 269 -29.22 1.76 34.64
C LEU A 269 -28.60 3.14 34.37
N GLY A 270 -29.07 4.18 35.06
CA GLY A 270 -28.52 5.53 34.97
C GLY A 270 -27.05 5.59 35.37
N GLU A 271 -26.68 5.02 36.52
CA GLU A 271 -25.29 4.96 36.99
C GLU A 271 -24.40 4.15 36.03
N SER A 272 -24.90 3.02 35.50
CA SER A 272 -24.15 2.20 34.55
C SER A 272 -23.93 2.93 33.22
N ARG A 273 -24.94 3.66 32.75
CA ARG A 273 -24.84 4.51 31.57
C ARG A 273 -23.83 5.64 31.79
N GLU A 274 -23.85 6.28 32.96
CA GLU A 274 -22.89 7.32 33.33
C GLU A 274 -21.46 6.77 33.40
N ARG A 275 -21.24 5.59 34.01
CA ARG A 275 -19.92 4.95 34.01
C ARG A 275 -19.43 4.56 32.61
N ALA A 276 -20.33 4.20 31.70
CA ALA A 276 -19.97 3.78 30.35
C ALA A 276 -19.75 4.97 29.40
N LEU A 277 -20.63 5.98 29.43
CA LEU A 277 -20.68 7.11 28.49
C LEU A 277 -20.22 8.45 29.06
N GLY A 278 -20.18 8.61 30.38
CA GLY A 278 -19.87 9.87 31.04
C GLY A 278 -18.44 10.37 30.81
N ASP A 279 -18.19 11.60 31.24
CA ASP A 279 -16.87 12.22 31.18
C ASP A 279 -15.90 11.44 32.07
N GLY A 280 -14.92 10.78 31.45
CA GLY A 280 -14.01 9.86 32.15
C GLY A 280 -14.54 8.44 32.35
N GLY A 281 -15.72 8.13 31.80
CA GLY A 281 -16.22 6.76 31.68
C GLY A 281 -15.44 5.91 30.68
N HIS A 282 -15.80 4.63 30.57
CA HIS A 282 -15.11 3.66 29.71
C HIS A 282 -14.94 4.13 28.26
N ARG A 283 -16.00 4.69 27.65
CA ARG A 283 -15.94 5.21 26.27
C ARG A 283 -14.88 6.31 26.10
N SER A 284 -14.71 7.19 27.08
CA SER A 284 -13.70 8.25 27.03
C SER A 284 -12.28 7.70 27.09
N GLU A 285 -12.06 6.67 27.90
CA GLU A 285 -10.79 5.94 27.99
C GLU A 285 -10.50 5.16 26.70
N ALA A 286 -11.50 4.47 26.14
CA ALA A 286 -11.40 3.76 24.87
C ALA A 286 -11.02 4.70 23.72
N LYS A 287 -11.64 5.90 23.64
CA LYS A 287 -11.26 6.93 22.65
C LYS A 287 -9.81 7.40 22.83
N ARG A 288 -9.34 7.57 24.07
CA ARG A 288 -7.91 7.90 24.36
C ARG A 288 -6.98 6.80 23.87
N ARG A 289 -7.31 5.53 24.14
CA ARG A 289 -6.55 4.37 23.69
C ARG A 289 -6.49 4.30 22.16
N LEU A 290 -7.62 4.44 21.48
CA LEU A 290 -7.71 4.46 20.02
C LEU A 290 -6.87 5.60 19.43
N ARG A 291 -6.91 6.81 19.99
CA ARG A 291 -6.05 7.91 19.54
C ARG A 291 -4.56 7.52 19.62
N GLY A 292 -4.11 6.93 20.74
CA GLY A 292 -2.74 6.46 20.87
C GLY A 292 -2.35 5.38 19.84
N GLN A 293 -3.30 4.51 19.46
CA GLN A 293 -3.09 3.52 18.40
C GLN A 293 -2.95 4.17 17.02
N VAL A 294 -3.82 5.15 16.70
CA VAL A 294 -3.73 5.91 15.45
C VAL A 294 -2.43 6.72 15.39
N GLU A 295 -1.97 7.28 16.51
CA GLU A 295 -0.68 7.96 16.59
C GLU A 295 0.49 7.01 16.32
N ARG A 296 0.47 5.81 16.90
CA ARG A 296 1.47 4.78 16.61
C ARG A 296 1.44 4.38 15.14
N PHE A 297 0.25 4.20 14.57
CA PHE A 297 0.09 3.92 13.14
C PHE A 297 0.69 5.04 12.27
N GLU A 298 0.37 6.31 12.56
CA GLU A 298 0.92 7.47 11.84
C GLU A 298 2.45 7.51 11.85
N LEU A 299 3.08 7.05 12.93
CA LEU A 299 4.54 6.89 13.01
C LEU A 299 5.03 5.79 12.05
N LEU A 300 4.39 4.62 12.02
CA LEU A 300 4.78 3.50 11.15
C LEU A 300 4.66 3.85 9.66
N VAL A 301 3.69 4.69 9.29
CA VAL A 301 3.47 5.14 7.89
C VAL A 301 4.15 6.48 7.54
N ALA A 302 4.97 7.04 8.44
CA ALA A 302 5.74 8.26 8.21
C ALA A 302 4.93 9.56 8.05
N LYS A 303 3.69 9.64 8.52
CA LYS A 303 2.89 10.87 8.41
C LYS A 303 3.42 11.98 9.33
N ARG A 304 3.85 11.63 10.55
CA ARG A 304 4.48 12.57 11.48
C ARG A 304 5.99 12.60 11.26
N PRO A 305 6.61 13.79 11.18
CA PRO A 305 8.07 13.90 11.13
C PRO A 305 8.63 13.28 12.40
N VAL A 306 9.40 12.22 12.23
CA VAL A 306 9.98 11.52 13.38
C VAL A 306 11.20 12.30 13.84
N PRO A 307 11.32 12.61 15.14
CA PRO A 307 12.52 13.24 15.68
C PRO A 307 13.75 12.43 15.24
N ARG A 308 14.76 13.10 14.69
CA ARG A 308 15.99 12.48 14.17
C ARG A 308 16.71 11.61 15.20
N ASP A 309 16.44 11.82 16.48
CA ASP A 309 17.09 11.13 17.58
C ASP A 309 16.53 9.72 17.84
N VAL A 310 15.36 9.39 17.28
CA VAL A 310 14.83 8.03 17.36
C VAL A 310 15.31 7.28 16.12
N SER A 311 16.09 6.20 16.31
CA SER A 311 16.52 5.27 15.24
C SER A 311 15.32 4.47 14.72
N ALA A 312 14.27 5.16 14.33
CA ALA A 312 13.09 4.52 13.81
C ALA A 312 13.44 3.98 12.44
N GLY A 313 13.27 2.66 12.29
CA GLY A 313 13.56 1.94 11.07
C GLY A 313 12.79 2.49 9.85
N PRO A 314 13.05 1.91 8.68
CA PRO A 314 12.35 2.29 7.47
C PRO A 314 10.83 2.10 7.65
N ARG A 315 10.07 2.98 7.01
CA ARG A 315 8.61 3.09 7.16
C ARG A 315 7.91 2.18 6.18
N ALA A 316 6.68 1.75 6.49
CA ALA A 316 5.97 0.76 5.65
C ALA A 316 5.93 1.13 4.15
N PRO A 317 5.54 2.36 3.75
CA PRO A 317 5.60 2.76 2.35
C PRO A 317 6.99 2.64 1.73
N ALA A 318 8.04 3.03 2.46
CA ALA A 318 9.41 2.99 1.96
C ALA A 318 9.91 1.54 1.81
N VAL A 319 9.63 0.68 2.80
CA VAL A 319 10.00 -0.75 2.76
C VAL A 319 9.32 -1.45 1.58
N MET A 320 8.02 -1.21 1.36
CA MET A 320 7.29 -1.78 0.22
C MET A 320 7.94 -1.39 -1.12
N MET A 321 8.33 -0.12 -1.27
CA MET A 321 8.90 0.38 -2.53
C MET A 321 10.32 -0.15 -2.75
N LEU A 322 11.11 -0.28 -1.68
CA LEU A 322 12.45 -0.88 -1.72
C LEU A 322 12.39 -2.38 -2.07
N ASP A 323 11.50 -3.15 -1.43
CA ASP A 323 11.28 -4.58 -1.73
C ASP A 323 10.91 -4.77 -3.20
N LEU A 324 9.91 -4.02 -3.68
CA LEU A 324 9.46 -4.11 -5.07
C LEU A 324 10.58 -3.75 -6.05
N SER A 325 11.30 -2.65 -5.81
CA SER A 325 12.38 -2.20 -6.71
C SER A 325 13.51 -3.23 -6.76
N SER A 326 13.95 -3.73 -5.59
CA SER A 326 15.00 -4.76 -5.50
C SER A 326 14.65 -6.02 -6.28
N ARG A 327 13.39 -6.50 -6.21
CA ARG A 327 12.96 -7.68 -6.95
C ARG A 327 12.93 -7.43 -8.46
N LEU A 328 12.48 -6.27 -8.89
CA LEU A 328 12.41 -5.92 -10.31
C LEU A 328 13.82 -5.73 -10.92
N GLU A 329 14.73 -5.13 -10.17
CA GLU A 329 16.16 -5.03 -10.53
C GLU A 329 16.79 -6.43 -10.65
N GLN A 330 16.52 -7.31 -9.69
CA GLN A 330 17.02 -8.68 -9.73
C GLN A 330 16.45 -9.46 -10.94
N GLN A 331 15.16 -9.32 -11.23
CA GLN A 331 14.54 -9.93 -12.41
C GLN A 331 15.20 -9.43 -13.71
N ALA A 332 15.45 -8.13 -13.82
CA ALA A 332 16.16 -7.55 -14.95
C ALA A 332 17.60 -8.09 -15.05
N PHE A 333 18.32 -8.16 -13.93
CA PHE A 333 19.68 -8.68 -13.86
C PHE A 333 19.77 -10.16 -14.31
N VAL A 334 18.88 -11.02 -13.85
CA VAL A 334 18.85 -12.44 -14.23
C VAL A 334 18.57 -12.59 -15.73
N ARG A 335 17.65 -11.80 -16.29
CA ARG A 335 17.35 -11.81 -17.73
C ARG A 335 18.56 -11.34 -18.55
N ARG A 336 19.19 -10.24 -18.14
CA ARG A 336 20.44 -9.73 -18.74
C ARG A 336 21.53 -10.80 -18.75
N ARG A 337 21.81 -11.41 -17.59
CA ARG A 337 22.83 -12.46 -17.45
C ARG A 337 22.58 -13.67 -18.34
N LYS A 338 21.33 -14.12 -18.45
CA LYS A 338 20.95 -15.23 -19.35
C LYS A 338 21.26 -14.91 -20.81
N ARG A 339 20.99 -13.68 -21.25
CA ARG A 339 21.30 -13.22 -22.60
C ARG A 339 22.80 -13.06 -22.85
N GLU A 340 23.52 -12.45 -21.92
CA GLU A 340 24.99 -12.33 -22.00
C GLU A 340 25.65 -13.71 -22.12
N ALA A 341 25.21 -14.69 -21.32
CA ALA A 341 25.73 -16.06 -21.39
C ALA A 341 25.39 -16.78 -22.72
N TYR A 342 24.27 -16.45 -23.35
CA TYR A 342 23.97 -16.94 -24.70
C TYR A 342 24.92 -16.34 -25.74
N PHE A 343 25.13 -15.03 -25.68
CA PHE A 343 26.02 -14.34 -26.62
C PHE A 343 27.49 -14.72 -26.44
N GLU A 344 27.95 -14.92 -25.20
CA GLU A 344 29.30 -15.39 -24.89
C GLU A 344 29.61 -16.76 -25.50
N ARG A 345 28.61 -17.66 -25.55
CA ARG A 345 28.73 -18.93 -26.27
C ARG A 345 28.94 -18.73 -27.76
N SER A 346 28.18 -17.85 -28.41
CA SER A 346 28.39 -17.51 -29.83
C SER A 346 29.77 -16.90 -30.08
N LEU A 347 30.23 -16.00 -29.20
CA LEU A 347 31.57 -15.42 -29.27
C LEU A 347 32.67 -16.49 -29.19
N SER A 348 32.51 -17.49 -28.32
CA SER A 348 33.46 -18.60 -28.20
C SER A 348 33.57 -19.43 -29.49
N VAL A 349 32.45 -19.63 -30.19
CA VAL A 349 32.40 -20.36 -31.47
C VAL A 349 33.15 -19.57 -32.55
N TRP A 350 32.87 -18.27 -32.68
CA TRP A 350 33.56 -17.43 -33.66
C TRP A 350 35.06 -17.26 -33.34
N ALA A 351 35.44 -17.23 -32.06
CA ALA A 351 36.85 -17.21 -31.64
C ALA A 351 37.57 -18.51 -32.04
N ALA A 352 36.93 -19.67 -31.87
CA ALA A 352 37.48 -20.94 -32.33
C ALA A 352 37.62 -20.99 -33.86
N ALA A 353 36.64 -20.46 -34.60
CA ALA A 353 36.72 -20.33 -36.05
C ALA A 353 37.88 -19.44 -36.50
N ARG A 354 38.06 -18.27 -35.87
CA ARG A 354 39.20 -17.38 -36.12
C ARG A 354 40.53 -18.07 -35.86
N ALA A 355 40.65 -18.79 -34.74
CA ALA A 355 41.86 -19.55 -34.42
C ALA A 355 42.16 -20.65 -35.46
N LYS A 356 41.12 -21.27 -36.04
CA LYS A 356 41.28 -22.23 -37.15
C LYS A 356 41.79 -21.55 -38.42
N HIS A 357 41.22 -20.41 -38.82
CA HIS A 357 41.69 -19.65 -39.98
C HIS A 357 43.13 -19.16 -39.80
N GLN A 358 43.48 -18.71 -38.58
CA GLN A 358 44.84 -18.30 -38.26
C GLN A 358 45.85 -19.45 -38.37
N ARG A 359 45.47 -20.68 -37.99
CA ARG A 359 46.32 -21.87 -38.18
C ARG A 359 46.44 -22.31 -39.64
N GLN A 360 45.46 -21.94 -40.48
CA GLN A 360 45.53 -22.23 -41.91
C GLN A 360 46.54 -21.34 -42.62
N LEU A 361 46.83 -20.13 -42.10
CA LEU A 361 47.89 -19.26 -42.59
C LEU A 361 49.26 -19.95 -42.48
N ARG A 362 49.75 -20.48 -43.60
CA ARG A 362 51.07 -21.11 -43.72
C ARG A 362 52.06 -20.15 -44.39
N PRO A 363 53.37 -20.24 -44.10
CA PRO A 363 54.39 -19.44 -44.79
C PRO A 363 54.35 -19.57 -46.33
N ALA A 364 53.85 -20.70 -46.84
CA ALA A 364 53.69 -20.95 -48.27
C ALA A 364 52.70 -20.01 -48.98
N PHE A 365 51.83 -19.27 -48.26
CA PHE A 365 50.97 -18.27 -48.89
C PHE A 365 51.70 -17.02 -49.39
N GLY A 366 53.01 -16.90 -49.11
CA GLY A 366 53.85 -15.88 -49.73
C GLY A 366 54.22 -16.15 -51.20
N SER A 367 53.97 -17.37 -51.73
CA SER A 367 54.25 -17.70 -53.13
C SER A 367 53.11 -17.26 -54.05
N ALA A 368 53.43 -16.70 -55.22
CA ALA A 368 52.43 -16.27 -56.22
C ALA A 368 51.47 -17.39 -56.64
N ASP A 369 51.94 -18.64 -56.64
CA ASP A 369 51.18 -19.83 -57.05
C ASP A 369 50.02 -20.19 -56.09
N ARG A 370 49.96 -19.59 -54.89
CA ARG A 370 48.91 -19.84 -53.89
C ARG A 370 48.05 -18.62 -53.58
N ARG A 371 48.06 -17.64 -54.47
CA ARG A 371 47.30 -16.40 -54.29
C ARG A 371 45.79 -16.66 -54.21
N GLU A 372 45.28 -17.57 -55.03
CA GLU A 372 43.85 -17.95 -55.03
C GLU A 372 43.41 -18.53 -53.68
N GLU A 373 44.17 -19.48 -53.10
CA GLU A 373 43.88 -20.05 -51.78
C GLU A 373 43.93 -18.99 -50.66
N LEU A 374 44.85 -18.02 -50.76
CA LEU A 374 44.94 -16.91 -49.80
C LEU A 374 43.72 -15.98 -49.93
N ASP A 375 43.35 -15.62 -51.17
CA ASP A 375 42.19 -14.77 -51.45
C ASP A 375 40.89 -15.44 -50.96
N GLU A 376 40.75 -16.76 -51.12
CA GLU A 376 39.64 -17.54 -50.55
C GLU A 376 39.60 -17.48 -49.02
N LEU A 377 40.74 -17.67 -48.34
CA LEU A 377 40.81 -17.60 -46.88
C LEU A 377 40.50 -16.19 -46.37
N LEU A 378 40.97 -15.14 -47.08
CA LEU A 378 40.64 -13.76 -46.78
C LEU A 378 39.15 -13.47 -46.97
N ALA A 379 38.52 -14.00 -48.02
CA ALA A 379 37.09 -13.87 -48.24
C ALA A 379 36.27 -14.54 -47.12
N ILE A 380 36.67 -15.73 -46.68
CA ILE A 380 36.04 -16.44 -45.56
C ILE A 380 36.18 -15.63 -44.26
N GLU A 381 37.36 -15.10 -43.97
CA GLU A 381 37.59 -14.32 -42.76
C GLU A 381 36.85 -12.98 -42.78
N ALA A 382 36.77 -12.32 -43.95
CA ALA A 382 35.97 -11.11 -44.14
C ALA A 382 34.48 -11.39 -43.90
N ALA A 383 33.96 -12.51 -44.40
CA ALA A 383 32.58 -12.93 -44.16
C ALA A 383 32.31 -13.21 -42.68
N ARG A 384 33.21 -13.94 -41.99
CA ARG A 384 33.12 -14.18 -40.54
C ARG A 384 33.15 -12.86 -39.75
N ALA A 385 34.05 -11.94 -40.12
CA ALA A 385 34.16 -10.65 -39.45
C ALA A 385 32.88 -9.81 -39.63
N ALA A 386 32.27 -9.82 -40.82
CA ALA A 386 30.99 -9.19 -41.08
C ALA A 386 29.87 -9.82 -40.23
N GLU A 387 29.79 -11.15 -40.19
CA GLU A 387 28.81 -11.90 -39.38
C GLU A 387 28.93 -11.55 -37.88
N VAL A 388 30.15 -11.56 -37.33
CA VAL A 388 30.40 -11.19 -35.93
C VAL A 388 29.99 -9.75 -35.67
N THR A 389 30.32 -8.83 -36.57
CA THR A 389 29.95 -7.40 -36.43
C THR A 389 28.44 -7.22 -36.44
N GLU A 390 27.74 -7.87 -37.38
CA GLU A 390 26.29 -7.86 -37.45
C GLU A 390 25.67 -8.45 -36.18
N ALA A 391 26.21 -9.57 -35.68
CA ALA A 391 25.71 -10.21 -34.49
C ALA A 391 25.94 -9.38 -33.21
N ILE A 392 27.08 -8.68 -33.08
CA ILE A 392 27.33 -7.72 -31.99
C ILE A 392 26.30 -6.59 -32.05
N VAL A 393 26.07 -6.01 -33.23
CA VAL A 393 25.10 -4.93 -33.42
C VAL A 393 23.70 -5.42 -33.08
N SER A 394 23.30 -6.59 -33.57
CA SER A 394 21.99 -7.21 -33.30
C SER A 394 21.80 -7.46 -31.80
N PHE A 395 22.75 -8.15 -31.15
CA PHE A 395 22.72 -8.42 -29.71
C PHE A 395 22.61 -7.13 -28.89
N SER A 396 23.39 -6.10 -29.23
CA SER A 396 23.35 -4.83 -28.51
C SER A 396 21.98 -4.14 -28.64
N ARG A 397 21.35 -4.18 -29.82
CA ARG A 397 20.01 -3.62 -30.05
C ARG A 397 18.95 -4.40 -29.26
N GLU A 398 19.03 -5.72 -29.25
CA GLU A 398 18.10 -6.57 -28.50
C GLU A 398 18.24 -6.38 -26.99
N LEU A 399 19.46 -6.28 -26.49
CA LEU A 399 19.74 -6.02 -25.08
C LEU A 399 19.16 -4.68 -24.65
N ILE A 400 19.40 -3.60 -25.40
CA ILE A 400 18.83 -2.27 -25.11
C ILE A 400 17.30 -2.32 -25.13
N LYS A 401 16.68 -3.00 -26.11
CA LYS A 401 15.22 -3.14 -26.17
C LYS A 401 14.66 -3.82 -24.92
N GLU A 402 15.32 -4.87 -24.43
CA GLU A 402 14.91 -5.54 -23.19
C GLU A 402 15.09 -4.68 -21.95
N GLU A 403 16.21 -3.99 -21.83
CA GLU A 403 16.46 -3.08 -20.70
C GLU A 403 15.41 -1.97 -20.65
N VAL A 404 15.05 -1.39 -21.81
CA VAL A 404 13.97 -0.42 -21.90
C VAL A 404 12.63 -1.03 -21.50
N ALA A 405 12.32 -2.26 -21.92
CA ALA A 405 11.10 -2.95 -21.52
C ALA A 405 11.06 -3.26 -20.01
N ALA A 406 12.20 -3.65 -19.43
CA ALA A 406 12.35 -3.90 -18.00
C ALA A 406 12.18 -2.59 -17.20
N MET A 407 12.79 -1.48 -17.62
CA MET A 407 12.62 -0.17 -17.00
C MET A 407 11.16 0.32 -17.06
N LYS A 408 10.47 0.14 -18.19
CA LYS A 408 9.04 0.48 -18.32
C LYS A 408 8.18 -0.35 -17.36
N THR A 409 8.45 -1.65 -17.29
CA THR A 409 7.77 -2.55 -16.34
C THR A 409 8.05 -2.14 -14.89
N HIS A 410 9.29 -1.75 -14.60
CA HIS A 410 9.72 -1.24 -13.30
C HIS A 410 8.93 0.01 -12.92
N ALA A 411 8.97 1.05 -13.76
CA ALA A 411 8.24 2.29 -13.55
C ALA A 411 6.73 2.07 -13.37
N ALA A 412 6.11 1.23 -14.21
CA ALA A 412 4.68 0.94 -14.12
C ALA A 412 4.30 0.23 -12.81
N LYS A 413 5.07 -0.77 -12.38
CA LYS A 413 4.81 -1.50 -11.13
C LYS A 413 5.03 -0.62 -9.90
N VAL A 414 6.10 0.18 -9.89
CA VAL A 414 6.38 1.15 -8.83
C VAL A 414 5.29 2.21 -8.74
N ALA A 415 4.83 2.75 -9.87
CA ALA A 415 3.72 3.69 -9.90
C ALA A 415 2.40 3.07 -9.39
N CYS A 416 2.13 1.82 -9.75
CA CYS A 416 0.98 1.07 -9.25
C CYS A 416 1.05 0.87 -7.72
N CYS A 417 2.20 0.42 -7.21
CA CYS A 417 2.42 0.24 -5.77
C CYS A 417 2.26 1.57 -5.00
N PHE A 418 2.84 2.65 -5.53
CA PHE A 418 2.65 3.99 -4.96
C PHE A 418 1.18 4.41 -4.96
N GLY A 419 0.48 4.22 -6.07
CA GLY A 419 -0.96 4.51 -6.18
C GLY A 419 -1.79 3.73 -5.16
N ALA A 420 -1.47 2.45 -4.95
CA ALA A 420 -2.10 1.60 -3.95
C ALA A 420 -1.85 2.13 -2.52
N VAL A 421 -0.59 2.40 -2.17
CA VAL A 421 -0.24 2.95 -0.85
C VAL A 421 -0.91 4.30 -0.61
N ALA A 422 -0.91 5.19 -1.61
CA ALA A 422 -1.57 6.48 -1.51
C ALA A 422 -3.08 6.35 -1.33
N ALA A 423 -3.73 5.41 -2.04
CA ALA A 423 -5.16 5.14 -1.87
C ALA A 423 -5.48 4.62 -0.46
N ILE A 424 -4.64 3.75 0.10
CA ILE A 424 -4.79 3.27 1.49
C ILE A 424 -4.61 4.41 2.49
N LEU A 425 -3.56 5.21 2.35
CA LEU A 425 -3.27 6.32 3.27
C LEU A 425 -4.30 7.45 3.21
N ASP A 426 -4.93 7.68 2.06
CA ASP A 426 -6.03 8.63 1.94
C ASP A 426 -7.37 8.08 2.52
N SER A 427 -7.49 6.76 2.73
CA SER A 427 -8.73 6.10 3.21
C SER A 427 -8.67 5.57 4.64
N VAL A 428 -7.51 5.69 5.30
CA VAL A 428 -7.34 5.29 6.71
C VAL A 428 -7.64 6.44 7.67
N VAL A 429 -8.20 6.09 8.82
CA VAL A 429 -8.47 7.05 9.90
C VAL A 429 -7.15 7.60 10.44
N MET A 430 -7.01 8.92 10.39
CA MET A 430 -5.87 9.64 10.96
C MET A 430 -6.27 10.42 12.21
N VAL A 431 -5.28 10.93 12.96
CA VAL A 431 -5.55 11.69 14.19
C VAL A 431 -6.41 12.93 13.92
N ASP A 432 -6.21 13.56 12.77
CA ASP A 432 -6.96 14.76 12.34
C ASP A 432 -8.44 14.46 12.03
N ASP A 433 -8.79 13.19 11.81
CA ASP A 433 -10.15 12.75 11.53
C ASP A 433 -10.90 12.35 12.82
N LEU A 434 -10.18 12.19 13.94
CA LEU A 434 -10.76 11.89 15.25
C LEU A 434 -11.32 13.15 15.91
N GLY A 435 -12.33 12.97 16.76
CA GLY A 435 -12.91 14.03 17.57
C GLY A 435 -11.95 14.54 18.67
N ASN A 436 -12.36 15.63 19.32
CA ASN A 436 -11.68 16.13 20.52
C ASN A 436 -12.01 15.22 21.72
N LEU A 437 -11.03 15.04 22.61
CA LEU A 437 -11.20 14.37 23.89
C LEU A 437 -11.38 15.42 24.99
N PRO A 438 -12.05 15.08 26.11
CA PRO A 438 -12.11 15.96 27.28
C PRO A 438 -10.69 16.35 27.73
N GLY A 439 -10.41 17.65 27.76
CA GLY A 439 -9.09 18.22 28.05
C GLY A 439 -8.35 18.76 26.81
N ASP A 440 -8.77 18.40 25.60
CA ASP A 440 -8.26 19.00 24.36
C ASP A 440 -8.85 20.39 24.08
N ASP A 441 -9.87 20.80 24.83
CA ASP A 441 -10.62 22.05 24.59
C ASP A 441 -9.73 23.30 24.69
N GLY A 442 -8.59 23.19 25.40
CA GLY A 442 -7.56 24.23 25.45
C GLY A 442 -6.47 24.12 24.38
N LEU A 443 -6.39 23.00 23.67
CA LEU A 443 -5.43 22.73 22.60
C LEU A 443 -5.93 23.21 21.23
N GLU A 444 -6.81 24.21 21.16
CA GLU A 444 -6.98 24.92 19.89
C GLU A 444 -5.59 25.35 19.43
N PRO A 445 -5.07 24.83 18.29
CA PRO A 445 -3.75 25.20 17.82
C PRO A 445 -3.81 26.69 17.56
N LYS A 446 -3.24 27.46 18.51
CA LYS A 446 -3.38 28.92 18.59
C LYS A 446 -3.18 29.46 17.21
N ARG A 447 -4.27 29.90 16.55
CA ARG A 447 -4.27 30.29 15.13
C ARG A 447 -3.08 31.22 14.93
N ARG A 448 -2.01 30.69 14.35
CA ARG A 448 -0.82 31.48 14.13
C ARG A 448 -1.20 32.42 13.00
N GLY A 449 -1.48 33.68 13.32
CA GLY A 449 -1.73 34.69 12.29
C GLY A 449 -0.62 34.62 11.25
N LEU A 450 -0.93 34.88 9.97
CA LEU A 450 0.01 34.74 8.85
C LEU A 450 1.42 35.29 9.15
N ARG A 451 1.48 36.41 9.88
CA ARG A 451 2.73 37.04 10.33
C ARG A 451 3.55 36.16 11.29
N ARG A 452 2.91 35.44 12.20
CA ARG A 452 3.55 34.45 13.11
C ARG A 452 3.96 33.18 12.37
N LEU A 453 3.19 32.73 11.38
CA LEU A 453 3.60 31.62 10.51
C LEU A 453 4.86 32.00 9.72
N ARG A 454 4.85 33.16 9.02
CA ARG A 454 6.03 33.68 8.32
C ARG A 454 7.23 33.88 9.26
N LYS A 455 7.01 34.35 10.49
CA LYS A 455 8.10 34.48 11.49
C LYS A 455 8.62 33.13 11.95
N ALA A 456 7.74 32.16 12.21
CA ALA A 456 8.11 30.81 12.62
C ALA A 456 8.89 30.09 11.51
N GLU A 457 8.48 30.25 10.27
CA GLU A 457 9.18 29.73 9.08
C GLU A 457 10.56 30.36 8.93
N ARG A 458 10.70 31.68 9.09
CA ARG A 458 12.02 32.35 9.13
C ARG A 458 12.91 31.84 10.26
N THR A 459 12.36 31.59 11.45
CA THR A 459 13.15 31.06 12.57
C THR A 459 13.54 29.61 12.36
N PHE A 460 12.66 28.80 11.76
CA PHE A 460 12.93 27.42 11.41
C PHE A 460 14.05 27.33 10.35
N LEU A 461 13.96 28.13 9.28
CA LEU A 461 15.01 28.24 8.27
C LEU A 461 16.35 28.69 8.86
N LYS A 462 16.35 29.66 9.79
CA LYS A 462 17.57 30.08 10.49
C LYS A 462 18.17 28.97 11.35
N GLN A 463 17.34 28.20 12.08
CA GLN A 463 17.81 27.05 12.86
C GLN A 463 18.36 25.95 11.96
N GLN A 464 17.72 25.68 10.84
CA GLN A 464 18.19 24.71 9.84
C GLN A 464 19.55 25.16 9.26
N GLN A 465 19.69 26.42 8.85
CA GLN A 465 20.96 26.97 8.36
C GLN A 465 22.06 26.91 9.43
N GLN A 466 21.74 27.18 10.70
CA GLN A 466 22.70 27.07 11.80
C GLN A 466 23.12 25.61 12.04
N GLN A 467 22.20 24.66 11.95
CA GLN A 467 22.52 23.23 12.02
C GLN A 467 23.40 22.80 10.84
N GLU A 468 23.06 23.16 9.61
CA GLU A 468 23.85 22.85 8.42
C GLU A 468 25.27 23.46 8.51
N ALA A 469 25.39 24.70 9.00
CA ALA A 469 26.68 25.33 9.26
C ALA A 469 27.49 24.60 10.35
N SER A 470 26.83 24.12 11.41
CA SER A 470 27.49 23.33 12.47
C SER A 470 27.97 21.97 11.97
N ILE A 471 27.18 21.30 11.11
CA ILE A 471 27.56 20.03 10.47
C ILE A 471 28.74 20.27 9.53
N ALA A 472 28.68 21.31 8.69
CA ALA A 472 29.78 21.69 7.80
C ALA A 472 31.06 22.05 8.55
N ALA A 473 30.95 22.72 9.71
CA ALA A 473 32.10 23.05 10.56
C ALA A 473 32.67 21.83 11.30
N SER A 474 31.84 20.83 11.60
CA SER A 474 32.24 19.59 12.28
C SER A 474 32.90 18.57 11.34
N GLN A 475 32.75 18.72 10.02
CA GLN A 475 33.48 17.89 9.07
C GLN A 475 34.96 18.31 9.09
N PRO A 476 35.89 17.39 9.43
CA PRO A 476 37.31 17.71 9.45
C PRO A 476 37.72 18.13 8.03
N ALA A 477 38.22 19.36 7.92
CA ALA A 477 38.72 19.91 6.67
C ALA A 477 39.89 19.05 6.17
N GLY A 478 39.58 18.03 5.37
CA GLY A 478 40.56 17.29 4.59
C GLY A 478 41.31 18.31 3.73
N GLY A 479 42.60 18.50 4.03
CA GLY A 479 43.42 19.58 3.50
C GLY A 479 43.39 19.68 1.98
N ARG A 480 42.58 20.59 1.45
CA ARG A 480 42.71 21.11 0.09
C ARG A 480 43.10 22.58 0.15
N LYS A 481 44.26 22.88 -0.42
CA LYS A 481 44.87 24.21 -0.50
C LYS A 481 43.91 25.17 -1.21
N LYS A 482 43.71 26.33 -0.58
CA LYS A 482 42.88 27.46 -1.01
C LYS A 482 43.25 27.92 -2.43
N SER A 483 42.27 27.98 -3.33
CA SER A 483 42.21 28.99 -4.39
C SER A 483 41.08 29.96 -4.07
N ALA A 484 41.41 31.24 -4.02
CA ALA A 484 40.48 32.32 -3.70
C ALA A 484 39.77 32.77 -4.98
N ALA A 485 38.44 32.78 -4.97
CA ALA A 485 37.64 33.54 -5.93
C ALA A 485 36.36 34.04 -5.25
N ALA A 486 36.06 35.31 -5.52
CA ALA A 486 35.20 36.20 -4.75
C ALA A 486 33.69 35.94 -4.94
N ALA A 487 32.93 36.22 -3.88
CA ALA A 487 31.48 36.26 -3.87
C ALA A 487 30.97 37.70 -4.06
N THR A 488 29.99 37.88 -4.93
CA THR A 488 29.16 39.09 -5.02
C THR A 488 27.70 38.73 -4.77
N ALA A 489 27.14 39.32 -3.72
CA ALA A 489 25.75 39.21 -3.32
C ALA A 489 24.87 40.20 -4.10
N ALA A 490 23.69 39.75 -4.54
CA ALA A 490 22.65 40.59 -5.11
C ALA A 490 21.41 40.60 -4.20
N THR A 491 20.99 41.80 -3.82
CA THR A 491 19.75 42.12 -3.11
C THR A 491 18.64 42.45 -4.11
N ALA A 492 17.45 41.86 -3.95
CA ALA A 492 16.18 42.24 -4.57
C ALA A 492 15.12 42.16 -3.45
N ASP A 493 14.59 43.26 -2.94
CA ASP A 493 13.57 44.20 -3.47
C ASP A 493 12.16 43.60 -3.51
N ASP A 494 11.32 44.15 -2.63
CA ASP A 494 9.97 43.72 -2.24
C ASP A 494 8.93 44.60 -2.96
N GLY A 495 7.97 43.99 -3.65
CA GLY A 495 6.77 44.69 -4.08
C GLY A 495 5.81 43.80 -4.87
N ASP A 496 4.65 43.48 -4.28
CA ASP A 496 3.30 43.71 -4.86
C ASP A 496 2.25 42.86 -4.08
N ASP A 497 1.34 43.55 -3.36
CA ASP A 497 0.26 42.96 -2.56
C ASP A 497 -1.03 42.96 -3.40
N GLY A 498 -1.28 41.87 -4.14
CA GLY A 498 -2.53 41.59 -4.83
C GLY A 498 -3.62 41.04 -3.89
N GLY A 499 -4.82 41.64 -3.95
CA GLY A 499 -5.95 41.46 -3.02
C GLY A 499 -6.45 40.02 -2.83
N LEU A 500 -6.83 39.72 -1.58
CA LEU A 500 -7.32 38.41 -1.15
C LEU A 500 -8.86 38.37 -1.04
N PRO A 501 -9.49 37.23 -1.36
CA PRO A 501 -10.93 37.01 -1.31
C PRO A 501 -11.47 36.84 0.13
N SER A 502 -12.81 36.91 0.24
CA SER A 502 -13.54 37.10 1.49
C SER A 502 -13.47 35.94 2.51
N ARG A 503 -13.67 36.31 3.78
CA ARG A 503 -13.38 35.60 5.05
C ARG A 503 -14.15 34.28 5.28
N THR A 504 -15.19 34.00 4.50
CA THR A 504 -16.04 32.80 4.64
C THR A 504 -15.59 31.63 3.75
N GLU A 505 -14.82 31.85 2.68
CA GLU A 505 -14.39 30.79 1.76
C GLU A 505 -13.20 29.93 2.24
N MET A 506 -12.46 30.36 3.28
CA MET A 506 -11.21 29.70 3.70
C MET A 506 -11.36 28.60 4.76
N ARG A 507 -12.53 28.43 5.40
CA ARG A 507 -12.69 27.47 6.53
C ARG A 507 -12.64 25.99 6.11
N GLY A 508 -12.98 25.65 4.87
CA GLY A 508 -12.87 24.28 4.34
C GLY A 508 -11.52 23.98 3.66
N LYS A 509 -10.95 24.97 2.95
CA LYS A 509 -9.78 24.79 2.07
C LYS A 509 -8.45 24.64 2.82
N GLY A 510 -8.32 25.20 4.03
CA GLY A 510 -7.06 25.16 4.79
C GLY A 510 -6.59 23.75 5.19
N ARG A 511 -7.52 22.85 5.52
CA ARG A 511 -7.19 21.48 5.98
C ARG A 511 -6.88 20.51 4.84
N GLN A 512 -7.49 20.69 3.67
CA GLN A 512 -7.08 19.96 2.46
C GLN A 512 -5.71 20.43 1.95
N TRP A 513 -5.39 21.72 2.09
CA TRP A 513 -4.08 22.25 1.73
C TRP A 513 -2.96 21.73 2.65
N GLU A 514 -3.19 21.58 3.95
CA GLU A 514 -2.23 20.93 4.86
C GLU A 514 -2.00 19.46 4.47
N ARG A 515 -3.06 18.68 4.17
CA ARG A 515 -2.89 17.33 3.62
C ARG A 515 -2.04 17.31 2.34
N ARG A 516 -2.21 18.30 1.44
CA ARG A 516 -1.36 18.45 0.24
C ARG A 516 0.10 18.84 0.55
N ARG A 517 0.35 19.67 1.56
CA ARG A 517 1.71 20.06 1.99
C ARG A 517 2.47 18.89 2.64
N TRP A 518 1.76 18.01 3.35
CA TRP A 518 2.36 16.81 3.95
C TRP A 518 2.60 15.69 2.93
N ARG A 519 1.83 15.65 1.82
CA ARG A 519 2.20 14.84 0.64
C ARG A 519 3.61 15.19 0.15
N THR A 520 3.99 16.46 0.15
CA THR A 520 5.32 16.91 -0.30
C THR A 520 6.45 16.43 0.61
N ILE A 521 6.21 16.30 1.93
CA ILE A 521 7.21 15.85 2.90
C ILE A 521 7.38 14.33 2.85
N GLY A 522 6.29 13.56 2.78
CA GLY A 522 6.34 12.12 2.56
C GLY A 522 6.94 11.75 1.20
N LEU A 523 6.64 12.53 0.14
CA LEU A 523 7.33 12.42 -1.14
C LEU A 523 8.82 12.71 -1.02
N SER A 524 9.28 13.68 -0.21
CA SER A 524 10.72 13.99 -0.12
C SER A 524 11.55 12.84 0.44
N ASP A 525 11.04 12.10 1.44
CA ASP A 525 11.71 10.91 1.97
C ASP A 525 11.58 9.73 0.99
N LEU A 526 10.45 9.58 0.30
CA LEU A 526 10.30 8.60 -0.79
C LEU A 526 11.26 8.89 -1.95
N THR A 527 11.41 10.15 -2.35
CA THR A 527 12.33 10.59 -3.41
C THR A 527 13.77 10.39 -2.96
N ARG A 528 14.11 10.62 -1.69
CA ARG A 528 15.44 10.27 -1.14
C ARG A 528 15.69 8.76 -1.17
N VAL A 529 14.69 7.95 -0.82
CA VAL A 529 14.78 6.48 -0.86
C VAL A 529 14.92 6.00 -2.30
N MET A 530 14.15 6.56 -3.24
CA MET A 530 14.27 6.24 -4.67
C MET A 530 15.60 6.71 -5.29
N LEU A 531 16.08 7.91 -4.91
CA LEU A 531 17.39 8.39 -5.32
C LEU A 531 18.51 7.52 -4.73
N ALA A 532 18.41 7.11 -3.46
CA ALA A 532 19.38 6.22 -2.83
C ALA A 532 19.39 4.83 -3.48
N ALA A 533 18.21 4.26 -3.77
CA ALA A 533 18.05 2.97 -4.44
C ALA A 533 18.56 3.02 -5.90
N GLY A 534 18.28 4.09 -6.64
CA GLY A 534 18.80 4.29 -8.00
C GLY A 534 20.31 4.57 -8.08
N THR A 535 20.97 4.87 -6.96
CA THR A 535 22.42 5.11 -6.88
C THR A 535 23.22 3.94 -6.32
N THR A 536 22.72 2.70 -6.40
CA THR A 536 23.50 1.52 -5.99
C THR A 536 24.83 1.49 -6.74
N THR A 537 25.89 1.83 -6.02
CA THR A 537 27.29 1.93 -6.48
C THR A 537 27.82 0.62 -7.08
N GLU A 538 27.14 -0.49 -6.84
CA GLU A 538 27.46 -1.81 -7.37
C GLU A 538 27.14 -1.96 -8.86
N ALA A 539 26.10 -1.30 -9.38
CA ALA A 539 25.77 -1.34 -10.80
C ALA A 539 26.82 -0.59 -11.65
N THR A 540 27.32 0.54 -11.15
CA THR A 540 28.45 1.27 -11.75
C THR A 540 29.77 0.51 -11.63
N GLY A 541 30.02 -0.16 -10.49
CA GLY A 541 31.22 -0.97 -10.29
C GLY A 541 31.27 -2.24 -11.16
N GLY A 542 30.12 -2.87 -11.40
CA GLY A 542 30.00 -3.99 -12.34
C GLY A 542 30.25 -3.58 -13.78
N MET A 543 29.76 -2.40 -14.19
CA MET A 543 30.01 -1.83 -15.52
C MET A 543 31.48 -1.41 -15.70
N GLU A 544 32.12 -0.84 -14.68
CA GLU A 544 33.56 -0.52 -14.69
C GLU A 544 34.45 -1.77 -14.71
N SER A 545 34.07 -2.84 -14.01
CA SER A 545 34.81 -4.12 -14.02
C SER A 545 34.66 -4.86 -15.35
N ALA A 546 33.47 -4.87 -15.93
CA ALA A 546 33.22 -5.45 -17.26
C ALA A 546 33.91 -4.65 -18.37
N THR A 547 33.84 -3.32 -18.32
CA THR A 547 34.57 -2.44 -19.26
C THR A 547 36.09 -2.48 -19.04
N GLY A 548 36.56 -2.72 -17.81
CA GLY A 548 37.97 -2.94 -17.49
C GLY A 548 38.51 -4.26 -18.05
N LYS A 549 37.76 -5.37 -17.91
CA LYS A 549 38.09 -6.67 -18.54
C LYS A 549 38.05 -6.58 -20.06
N PHE A 550 37.08 -5.84 -20.60
CA PHE A 550 36.97 -5.59 -22.04
C PHE A 550 38.15 -4.72 -22.55
N ARG A 551 38.55 -3.67 -21.81
CA ARG A 551 39.77 -2.88 -22.11
C ARG A 551 41.04 -3.72 -22.02
N ALA A 552 41.14 -4.67 -21.09
CA ALA A 552 42.30 -5.55 -20.97
C ALA A 552 42.40 -6.53 -22.16
N VAL A 553 41.27 -7.03 -22.66
CA VAL A 553 41.21 -7.82 -23.91
C VAL A 553 41.58 -6.97 -25.12
N LEU A 554 41.18 -5.69 -25.15
CA LEU A 554 41.55 -4.74 -26.22
C LEU A 554 43.02 -4.31 -26.16
N ALA A 555 43.59 -4.05 -24.98
CA ALA A 555 45.00 -3.71 -24.81
C ALA A 555 45.95 -4.88 -25.15
N GLY A 556 45.45 -6.13 -25.05
CA GLY A 556 46.17 -7.31 -25.53
C GLY A 556 46.19 -7.44 -27.06
N LEU A 557 45.35 -6.72 -27.79
CA LEU A 557 45.32 -6.67 -29.26
C LEU A 557 46.23 -5.58 -29.84
N ASP A 558 46.48 -4.49 -29.11
CA ASP A 558 47.32 -3.35 -29.54
C ASP A 558 48.84 -3.55 -29.35
N ALA A 559 49.28 -4.64 -28.69
CA ALA A 559 50.70 -4.87 -28.42
C ALA A 559 51.50 -5.47 -29.61
N GLY A 560 50.90 -5.55 -30.80
CA GLY A 560 51.54 -6.01 -32.03
C GLY A 560 51.64 -4.88 -33.06
N ASP A 561 52.87 -4.59 -33.47
CA ASP A 561 53.28 -3.70 -34.58
C ASP A 561 53.37 -2.18 -34.32
N SER A 562 54.61 -1.78 -34.02
CA SER A 562 55.11 -0.44 -34.24
C SER A 562 55.75 -0.32 -35.64
N THR A 563 55.53 0.83 -36.28
CA THR A 563 56.30 1.49 -37.37
C THR A 563 55.71 1.46 -38.80
N LYS A 564 55.06 2.57 -39.21
CA LYS A 564 55.56 3.47 -40.27
C LYS A 564 54.70 4.74 -40.44
N LYS A 565 55.38 5.88 -40.57
CA LYS A 565 54.85 7.16 -41.07
C LYS A 565 54.91 7.17 -42.61
N VAL A 566 53.90 7.72 -43.28
CA VAL A 566 54.03 8.50 -44.53
C VAL A 566 52.92 9.57 -44.57
N ALA A 567 53.26 10.74 -45.11
CA ALA A 567 52.47 11.97 -45.21
C ALA A 567 52.03 12.27 -46.66
N GLU A 568 51.20 13.31 -46.81
CA GLU A 568 50.78 14.06 -48.03
C GLU A 568 49.65 13.43 -48.88
N ALA A 569 48.71 14.17 -49.51
CA ALA A 569 48.21 15.56 -49.49
C ALA A 569 47.00 15.63 -50.47
N ASP A 570 46.04 16.53 -50.21
CA ASP A 570 45.15 17.37 -51.08
C ASP A 570 44.70 16.88 -52.50
N ASP A 571 43.53 17.16 -53.10
CA ASP A 571 42.65 18.34 -53.09
C ASP A 571 41.36 18.09 -53.94
N GLU A 572 40.33 18.94 -53.78
CA GLU A 572 39.19 19.25 -54.69
C GLU A 572 38.13 18.15 -55.05
N ALA A 573 36.84 18.38 -55.30
CA ALA A 573 36.05 19.55 -55.70
C ALA A 573 34.54 19.40 -55.34
N SER A 574 33.89 20.54 -55.16
CA SER A 574 32.45 20.80 -55.03
C SER A 574 31.69 20.82 -56.36
N ILE A 575 30.49 20.22 -56.51
CA ILE A 575 29.44 20.65 -57.49
C ILE A 575 27.99 20.31 -57.04
N ALA A 576 27.19 21.37 -56.97
CA ALA A 576 25.77 21.62 -57.30
C ALA A 576 24.56 20.83 -56.72
N ARG A 577 23.66 21.67 -56.18
CA ARG A 577 22.20 21.53 -56.05
C ARG A 577 21.49 21.71 -57.40
N GLU A 578 20.36 21.04 -57.57
CA GLU A 578 19.11 21.41 -58.29
C GLU A 578 18.32 20.10 -58.54
N SER A 579 17.01 20.01 -58.74
CA SER A 579 15.86 20.92 -58.65
C SER A 579 14.61 20.02 -58.61
N THR A 580 13.54 20.54 -58.01
CA THR A 580 12.21 19.93 -57.90
C THR A 580 11.44 20.08 -59.21
N VAL A 581 10.83 19.00 -59.71
CA VAL A 581 9.82 19.05 -60.80
C VAL A 581 8.60 18.23 -60.42
N ALA A 582 7.46 18.88 -60.63
CA ALA A 582 6.10 18.47 -60.32
C ALA A 582 5.57 17.35 -61.22
N GLY A 583 4.76 16.46 -60.65
CA GLY A 583 3.92 15.50 -61.36
C GLY A 583 2.46 15.64 -60.97
N LYS A 584 1.67 16.27 -61.85
CA LYS A 584 0.20 16.27 -61.85
C LYS A 584 -0.33 14.85 -62.09
N GLY A 585 -1.32 14.43 -61.32
CA GLY A 585 -2.10 13.21 -61.57
C GLY A 585 -3.56 13.42 -61.16
N THR A 586 -4.43 13.41 -62.15
CA THR A 586 -5.87 13.68 -62.16
C THR A 586 -6.74 12.45 -61.83
N GLY A 587 -7.96 12.67 -61.32
CA GLY A 587 -9.09 11.71 -61.36
C GLY A 587 -9.80 11.59 -60.01
N ALA A 588 -10.91 12.26 -59.71
CA ALA A 588 -12.29 12.21 -60.26
C ALA A 588 -13.20 11.15 -59.58
N SER A 589 -14.30 11.67 -59.02
CA SER A 589 -15.60 11.01 -58.72
C SER A 589 -15.61 10.02 -57.53
N SER A 590 -16.59 10.02 -56.60
CA SER A 590 -18.02 10.16 -56.78
C SER A 590 -18.77 10.63 -55.50
N LYS A 591 -20.02 11.08 -55.73
CA LYS A 591 -21.10 11.54 -54.83
C LYS A 591 -21.48 10.46 -53.77
N THR A 592 -22.10 10.77 -52.62
CA THR A 592 -23.55 11.12 -52.50
C THR A 592 -23.98 11.57 -51.08
N ASN A 593 -24.92 12.54 -51.05
CA ASN A 593 -26.09 12.78 -50.15
C ASN A 593 -25.98 12.49 -48.62
N GLY A 594 -26.25 13.44 -47.72
CA GLY A 594 -27.55 14.06 -47.39
C GLY A 594 -27.69 14.00 -45.85
N LYS A 595 -28.38 14.82 -45.07
CA LYS A 595 -29.61 15.60 -45.23
C LYS A 595 -29.73 16.52 -43.99
N LYS A 596 -30.09 17.78 -44.20
CA LYS A 596 -30.43 18.77 -43.15
C LYS A 596 -31.77 18.44 -42.50
N GLY A 597 -31.87 18.63 -41.19
CA GLY A 597 -33.15 18.68 -40.45
C GLY A 597 -33.12 19.85 -39.47
N LYS A 598 -33.85 20.91 -39.80
CA LYS A 598 -34.05 22.14 -39.03
C LYS A 598 -35.48 22.10 -38.52
N GLY A 599 -35.70 22.18 -37.22
CA GLY A 599 -37.03 22.20 -36.62
C GLY A 599 -37.07 23.15 -35.43
N GLY A 600 -37.71 24.31 -35.62
CA GLY A 600 -38.08 25.21 -34.54
C GLY A 600 -39.52 24.94 -34.10
N GLY A 601 -39.82 25.25 -32.84
CA GLY A 601 -41.17 25.25 -32.31
C GLY A 601 -41.29 26.27 -31.18
N LYS A 602 -42.01 27.36 -31.45
CA LYS A 602 -42.51 28.32 -30.45
C LYS A 602 -43.87 27.82 -29.95
N GLY A 603 -44.10 27.92 -28.65
CA GLY A 603 -45.43 27.82 -28.03
C GLY A 603 -45.45 28.69 -26.78
N LYS A 604 -46.48 29.54 -26.66
CA LYS A 604 -46.66 30.60 -25.66
C LYS A 604 -48.09 30.50 -25.10
N GLN A 605 -48.29 31.02 -23.88
CA GLN A 605 -49.54 31.27 -23.09
C GLN A 605 -49.80 30.23 -21.97
N ALA A 606 -49.64 30.60 -20.67
CA ALA A 606 -50.50 31.40 -19.75
C ALA A 606 -51.53 30.49 -19.03
N ALA A 607 -51.86 30.55 -17.73
CA ALA A 607 -51.60 31.47 -16.62
C ALA A 607 -51.86 30.77 -15.25
N ALA A 608 -51.30 31.37 -14.18
CA ALA A 608 -51.81 31.51 -12.80
C ALA A 608 -52.16 30.28 -11.92
N ALA A 609 -51.35 30.07 -10.88
CA ALA A 609 -51.81 29.95 -9.48
C ALA A 609 -50.64 30.24 -8.53
N ALA A 610 -50.89 31.08 -7.53
CA ALA A 610 -49.94 31.50 -6.51
C ALA A 610 -49.78 30.44 -5.42
N GLY A 611 -48.55 30.27 -4.94
CA GLY A 611 -48.20 29.49 -3.76
C GLY A 611 -46.70 29.68 -3.50
N ALA A 612 -46.38 30.52 -2.52
CA ALA A 612 -45.01 30.81 -2.12
C ALA A 612 -44.47 29.65 -1.28
N ASP A 613 -43.48 28.94 -1.80
CA ASP A 613 -42.53 28.14 -1.05
C ASP A 613 -41.16 28.36 -1.69
N ASP A 614 -40.31 29.15 -1.02
CA ASP A 614 -38.91 29.36 -1.38
C ASP A 614 -38.15 28.06 -1.10
N VAL A 615 -38.03 27.22 -2.14
CA VAL A 615 -37.23 25.99 -2.11
C VAL A 615 -35.76 26.34 -2.35
N GLU A 616 -34.95 26.18 -1.31
CA GLU A 616 -33.48 26.15 -1.35
C GLU A 616 -32.98 24.94 -2.19
N GLU A 617 -33.07 25.01 -3.52
CA GLU A 617 -32.62 23.92 -4.41
C GLU A 617 -31.29 24.19 -5.15
N ASP A 618 -30.67 25.37 -4.97
CA ASP A 618 -29.53 25.79 -5.81
C ASP A 618 -28.14 25.42 -5.23
N ASP A 619 -28.06 25.02 -3.96
CA ASP A 619 -26.77 24.70 -3.30
C ASP A 619 -26.20 23.34 -3.76
N GLY A 620 -27.06 22.38 -4.13
CA GLY A 620 -26.64 21.06 -4.59
C GLY A 620 -25.94 21.09 -5.96
N VAL A 621 -26.47 21.90 -6.88
CA VAL A 621 -25.90 22.06 -8.23
C VAL A 621 -24.58 22.83 -8.18
N ALA A 622 -24.49 23.84 -7.31
CA ALA A 622 -23.25 24.57 -7.06
C ALA A 622 -22.17 23.66 -6.43
N ALA A 623 -22.53 22.79 -5.48
CA ALA A 623 -21.61 21.82 -4.90
C ALA A 623 -21.14 20.76 -5.90
N ALA A 624 -22.03 20.28 -6.77
CA ALA A 624 -21.68 19.32 -7.82
C ALA A 624 -20.75 19.91 -8.88
N LYS A 625 -21.01 21.15 -9.33
CA LYS A 625 -20.11 21.88 -10.26
C LYS A 625 -18.74 22.15 -9.64
N ARG A 626 -18.68 22.45 -8.33
CA ARG A 626 -17.40 22.64 -7.61
C ARG A 626 -16.60 21.34 -7.52
N ARG A 627 -17.24 20.21 -7.20
CA ARG A 627 -16.58 18.88 -7.20
C ARG A 627 -16.07 18.49 -8.60
N ALA A 628 -16.81 18.84 -9.65
CA ALA A 628 -16.37 18.62 -11.03
C ALA A 628 -15.13 19.46 -11.38
N ALA A 629 -15.11 20.75 -10.99
CA ALA A 629 -13.96 21.62 -11.19
C ALA A 629 -12.73 21.18 -10.39
N ASP A 630 -12.91 20.74 -9.14
CA ASP A 630 -11.82 20.22 -8.30
C ASP A 630 -11.23 18.94 -8.92
N ARG A 631 -12.06 18.01 -9.41
CA ARG A 631 -11.61 16.82 -10.15
C ARG A 631 -10.86 17.18 -11.43
N GLU A 632 -11.32 18.19 -12.17
CA GLU A 632 -10.63 18.64 -13.38
C GLU A 632 -9.23 19.21 -13.05
N THR A 633 -9.10 19.95 -11.94
CA THR A 633 -7.78 20.43 -11.48
C THR A 633 -6.88 19.29 -11.01
N GLU A 634 -7.42 18.27 -10.32
CA GLU A 634 -6.66 17.09 -9.90
C GLU A 634 -6.12 16.31 -11.09
N VAL A 635 -6.96 16.07 -12.11
CA VAL A 635 -6.56 15.41 -13.37
C VAL A 635 -5.47 16.23 -14.09
N LYS A 636 -5.56 17.56 -14.10
CA LYS A 636 -4.54 18.42 -14.72
C LYS A 636 -3.19 18.37 -13.97
N THR A 637 -3.19 18.47 -12.63
CA THR A 637 -1.95 18.34 -11.85
C THR A 637 -1.33 16.95 -11.94
N TRP A 638 -2.17 15.91 -12.00
CA TRP A 638 -1.69 14.54 -12.19
C TRP A 638 -1.10 14.36 -13.60
N ALA A 639 -1.74 14.92 -14.63
CA ALA A 639 -1.21 14.93 -15.99
C ALA A 639 0.09 15.73 -16.13
N GLU A 640 0.27 16.83 -15.38
CA GLU A 640 1.54 17.57 -15.32
C GLU A 640 2.65 16.79 -14.61
N GLY A 641 2.35 16.11 -13.51
CA GLY A 641 3.33 15.22 -12.85
C GLY A 641 3.75 14.05 -13.73
N ILE A 642 2.81 13.47 -14.50
CA ILE A 642 3.13 12.46 -15.52
C ILE A 642 3.97 13.06 -16.65
N ARG A 643 3.67 14.30 -17.09
CA ARG A 643 4.46 15.00 -18.11
C ARG A 643 5.89 15.25 -17.63
N GLU A 644 6.10 15.72 -16.41
CA GLU A 644 7.44 15.90 -15.82
C GLU A 644 8.19 14.57 -15.69
N ALA A 645 7.50 13.49 -15.30
CA ALA A 645 8.10 12.16 -15.24
C ALA A 645 8.47 11.63 -16.64
N LEU A 646 7.63 11.85 -17.64
CA LEU A 646 7.92 11.53 -19.05
C LEU A 646 9.05 12.42 -19.60
N GLU A 647 9.14 13.69 -19.20
CA GLU A 647 10.23 14.58 -19.56
C GLU A 647 11.55 14.12 -18.93
N ALA A 648 11.54 13.66 -17.68
CA ALA A 648 12.68 13.02 -17.04
C ALA A 648 13.07 11.71 -17.75
N GLU A 649 12.09 10.90 -18.20
CA GLU A 649 12.33 9.71 -19.02
C GLU A 649 12.92 10.11 -20.40
N THR A 650 12.45 11.19 -21.02
CA THR A 650 13.06 11.73 -22.25
C THR A 650 14.48 12.22 -22.00
N PHE A 651 14.77 12.81 -20.84
CA PHE A 651 16.13 13.22 -20.47
C PHE A 651 17.06 12.01 -20.31
N VAL A 652 16.62 10.97 -19.59
CA VAL A 652 17.40 9.73 -19.41
C VAL A 652 17.60 9.00 -20.75
N THR A 653 16.57 8.91 -21.59
CA THR A 653 16.70 8.32 -22.93
C THR A 653 17.55 9.16 -23.87
N THR A 654 17.56 10.49 -23.73
CA THR A 654 18.43 11.39 -24.50
C THR A 654 19.88 11.28 -24.04
N ALA A 655 20.13 11.24 -22.73
CA ALA A 655 21.45 10.98 -22.16
C ALA A 655 21.99 9.59 -22.56
N HIS A 656 21.12 8.58 -22.59
CA HIS A 656 21.48 7.25 -23.07
C HIS A 656 21.77 7.23 -24.58
N ARG A 657 20.96 7.89 -25.41
CA ARG A 657 21.24 8.04 -26.85
C ARG A 657 22.56 8.78 -27.10
N ALA A 658 22.86 9.82 -26.32
CA ALA A 658 24.14 10.51 -26.40
C ALA A 658 25.31 9.58 -26.03
N ALA A 659 25.17 8.76 -24.98
CA ALA A 659 26.17 7.77 -24.61
C ALA A 659 26.37 6.68 -25.69
N VAL A 660 25.29 6.22 -26.34
CA VAL A 660 25.36 5.27 -27.46
C VAL A 660 26.01 5.91 -28.69
N ALA A 661 25.65 7.15 -29.04
CA ALA A 661 26.28 7.89 -30.14
C ALA A 661 27.79 8.08 -29.90
N THR A 662 28.18 8.44 -28.67
CA THR A 662 29.59 8.56 -28.29
C THR A 662 30.32 7.21 -28.40
N ARG A 663 29.65 6.11 -28.04
CA ARG A 663 30.20 4.75 -28.19
C ARG A 663 30.36 4.37 -29.66
N ASP A 664 29.38 4.69 -30.50
CA ASP A 664 29.42 4.36 -31.92
C ASP A 664 30.47 5.21 -32.66
N GLU A 665 30.70 6.47 -32.26
CA GLU A 665 31.85 7.28 -32.71
C GLU A 665 33.20 6.65 -32.32
N ILE A 666 33.30 6.12 -31.10
CA ILE A 666 34.51 5.39 -30.65
C ILE A 666 34.70 4.12 -31.48
N ILE A 667 33.64 3.35 -31.75
CA ILE A 667 33.70 2.13 -32.56
C ILE A 667 34.07 2.45 -34.01
N LEU A 668 33.52 3.51 -34.60
CA LEU A 668 33.86 3.96 -35.95
C LEU A 668 35.31 4.45 -36.03
N GLY A 669 35.77 5.23 -35.05
CA GLY A 669 37.18 5.63 -34.97
C GLY A 669 38.13 4.45 -34.82
N LEU A 670 37.73 3.39 -34.10
CA LEU A 670 38.49 2.15 -34.01
C LEU A 670 38.48 1.37 -35.34
N ALA A 671 37.34 1.32 -36.04
CA ALA A 671 37.22 0.67 -37.35
C ALA A 671 38.07 1.37 -38.43
N GLU A 672 38.16 2.69 -38.40
CA GLU A 672 39.04 3.49 -39.27
C GLU A 672 40.52 3.22 -38.95
N ASN A 673 40.88 3.09 -37.67
CA ASN A 673 42.26 2.76 -37.27
C ASN A 673 42.66 1.32 -37.64
N THR A 674 41.72 0.39 -37.77
CA THR A 674 41.99 -0.99 -38.22
C THR A 674 42.05 -1.16 -39.74
N LYS A 675 41.75 -0.11 -40.52
CA LYS A 675 41.92 -0.11 -41.99
C LYS A 675 43.29 0.40 -42.43
N VAL A 676 44.12 0.86 -41.48
CA VAL A 676 45.55 1.17 -41.64
C VAL A 676 46.34 -0.08 -41.27
#